data_AF-A0A410MJC0-F1
#
_entry.id   AF-A0A410MJC0-F1
#
_cell.length_a   1.000
_cell.length_b   1.000
_cell.length_c   1.000
_cell.angle_alpha   90.00
_cell.angle_beta   90.00
_cell.angle_gamma   90.00
#
_symmetry.space_group_name_H-M   'P 1'
#
loop_
_entity.id
_entity.type
_entity.pdbx_description
1 polymer ?
#
loop_
_entity_poly.entity_id
_entity_poly.type
_entity_poly.pdbx_seq_one_letter_code
_entity_poly.pdbx_strand_id
1 'polypeptide(L)'
;MKKIFFSLTVILVVSISFPGNKANASIPVNSNGMYLEDVYWVEDFYPHHLYYDANIPFHLNSKYGKYLGKMLSVQDTETHLYGRTFAHSSTYYRWGKAMGGNPSYVRDYVRESKLERESDGRVFTRAHSRQLAESSGAELEVLFRSAGSTGVDRIVVKPTPYPTGDLNGPSVVNLNEDFTVSFDAREYYPYSGNRIKWELWFDDRFRVDSGTSYTSRITSKKIPLSLNGHGHRKMELRISDKVERETSITKNIYVNRPPEADFNASPNPTNTKKSVSFSNRSSDPDGDRLSYKYDYRKKGNSSWQRFSTATNPSQRFRSLGTYEVRLTATDTYGASDTEIKEIDVENQPPNANFTMSPNPTDRNTTVDFNDYSSDPENDSLTYQYHYRKKGALSWRSLSTRAEPSHRFTSLGTYEVRLRVTDIHGDYDTKTKEIDVENISPEVKVNYNPSPVYEGDDVDICITPTDEDKDRLKITLYIQKKGGSTQKVLEVSNLDSGTEKCHTVEDIEDGEYETTTTVTDGNDSKTVTLTFTAKELSITGHVNHTDKWEEKHMVLGNPLDHFYSGERFLLLADLIDYPVDYLNVFFEGYQLNSNLYTETVPLSADSPVSWVGDLYNSEFQDGNTKLRGGVITFDFEVKYQNGTIKRDTVNVEIIGDVYDVFQIKQKY
;
A
#
# COMPACT_ATOMS: atom_id res chain seq x y z
N MET A 1 -25.09 -44.27 23.80
CA MET A 1 -26.34 -43.76 24.40
C MET A 1 -26.32 -42.23 24.41
N LYS A 2 -27.21 -41.58 23.65
CA LYS A 2 -27.74 -40.22 23.85
C LYS A 2 -28.96 -40.07 22.93
N LYS A 3 -30.03 -39.42 23.38
CA LYS A 3 -31.30 -39.34 22.61
C LYS A 3 -31.18 -38.30 21.50
N ILE A 4 -31.58 -38.66 20.28
CA ILE A 4 -31.76 -37.72 19.17
C ILE A 4 -33.26 -37.50 19.01
N PHE A 5 -33.74 -36.28 19.26
CA PHE A 5 -35.10 -35.88 18.92
C PHE A 5 -35.13 -35.35 17.49
N PHE A 6 -35.38 -36.23 16.52
CA PHE A 6 -35.86 -35.79 15.21
C PHE A 6 -37.33 -35.41 15.33
N SER A 7 -37.63 -34.11 15.37
CA SER A 7 -38.98 -33.61 15.12
C SER A 7 -39.27 -33.76 13.63
N LEU A 8 -39.65 -34.97 13.21
CA LEU A 8 -40.11 -35.23 11.86
C LEU A 8 -41.50 -34.62 11.71
N THR A 9 -41.55 -33.31 11.50
CA THR A 9 -42.77 -32.59 11.14
C THR A 9 -43.20 -33.03 9.74
N VAL A 10 -43.84 -34.19 9.68
CA VAL A 10 -44.66 -34.58 8.53
C VAL A 10 -45.62 -33.42 8.32
N ILE A 11 -45.46 -32.71 7.21
CA ILE A 11 -46.47 -31.75 6.75
C ILE A 11 -47.65 -32.61 6.32
N LEU A 12 -48.48 -32.93 7.30
CA LEU A 12 -49.81 -33.45 7.09
C LEU A 12 -50.52 -32.33 6.33
N VAL A 13 -50.65 -32.49 5.01
CA VAL A 13 -51.54 -31.67 4.20
C VAL A 13 -52.94 -32.03 4.68
N VAL A 14 -53.34 -31.38 5.77
CA VAL A 14 -54.73 -31.25 6.16
C VAL A 14 -55.34 -30.27 5.17
N SER A 15 -55.50 -30.76 3.94
CA SER A 15 -56.69 -30.43 3.19
C SER A 15 -57.85 -30.76 4.13
N ILE A 16 -58.42 -29.72 4.74
CA ILE A 16 -59.81 -29.76 5.16
C ILE A 16 -60.62 -29.75 3.84
N SER A 17 -60.52 -30.86 3.11
CA SER A 17 -61.71 -31.40 2.50
C SER A 17 -62.71 -31.50 3.65
N PHE A 18 -63.78 -30.70 3.57
CA PHE A 18 -64.96 -30.97 4.37
C PHE A 18 -65.24 -32.47 4.20
N PRO A 19 -65.22 -33.27 5.29
CA PRO A 19 -65.31 -34.71 5.14
C PRO A 19 -66.53 -35.05 4.29
N GLY A 20 -66.32 -35.73 3.17
CA GLY A 20 -67.38 -36.17 2.26
C GLY A 20 -68.23 -37.23 2.95
N ASN A 21 -69.10 -36.77 3.85
CA ASN A 21 -69.70 -37.59 4.89
C ASN A 21 -71.02 -36.98 5.35
N LYS A 22 -72.08 -37.80 5.25
CA LYS A 22 -73.29 -37.68 6.07
C LYS A 22 -74.19 -36.46 5.81
N ALA A 23 -74.29 -36.07 4.53
CA ALA A 23 -75.54 -35.53 3.97
C ALA A 23 -76.20 -36.49 2.95
N ASN A 24 -75.84 -37.78 2.97
CA ASN A 24 -76.81 -38.84 2.64
C ASN A 24 -77.86 -38.89 3.76
N ALA A 25 -78.69 -37.85 3.82
CA ALA A 25 -80.00 -37.93 4.42
C ALA A 25 -80.86 -38.79 3.49
N SER A 26 -80.66 -40.11 3.56
CA SER A 26 -81.56 -41.09 2.97
C SER A 26 -82.86 -41.08 3.77
N ILE A 27 -83.65 -40.02 3.61
CA ILE A 27 -85.09 -40.06 3.83
C ILE A 27 -85.57 -41.26 3.00
N PRO A 28 -86.17 -42.29 3.60
CA PRO A 28 -86.48 -43.52 2.89
C PRO A 28 -87.67 -43.30 1.95
N VAL A 29 -87.40 -42.78 0.76
CA VAL A 29 -88.39 -42.62 -0.31
C VAL A 29 -88.63 -43.99 -0.94
N ASN A 30 -89.56 -44.74 -0.35
CA ASN A 30 -90.26 -45.78 -1.11
C ASN A 30 -91.22 -45.12 -2.14
N SER A 31 -91.86 -45.95 -2.97
CA SER A 31 -92.60 -45.50 -4.15
C SER A 31 -93.82 -44.58 -3.89
N ASN A 32 -94.15 -44.24 -2.64
CA ASN A 32 -95.32 -43.40 -2.29
C ASN A 32 -95.00 -42.09 -1.53
N GLY A 33 -93.73 -41.72 -1.34
CA GLY A 33 -93.34 -40.41 -0.79
C GLY A 33 -92.95 -40.41 0.70
N MET A 34 -92.70 -39.22 1.25
CA MET A 34 -92.08 -39.05 2.57
C MET A 34 -93.00 -39.42 3.73
N TYR A 35 -92.46 -40.13 4.72
CA TYR A 35 -92.99 -40.12 6.09
C TYR A 35 -92.42 -38.92 6.85
N LEU A 36 -93.26 -38.29 7.66
CA LEU A 36 -92.90 -37.17 8.54
C LEU A 36 -93.32 -37.51 9.98
N GLU A 37 -92.61 -38.46 10.61
CA GLU A 37 -92.79 -38.77 12.04
C GLU A 37 -92.08 -37.73 12.91
N ASP A 38 -92.66 -36.53 12.90
CA ASP A 38 -92.38 -35.47 13.86
C ASP A 38 -93.72 -34.72 14.07
N VAL A 39 -94.04 -34.30 15.29
CA VAL A 39 -95.39 -33.76 15.57
C VAL A 39 -95.52 -32.32 15.07
N TYR A 40 -96.11 -32.17 13.89
CA TYR A 40 -96.61 -30.90 13.36
C TYR A 40 -98.08 -30.70 13.74
N TRP A 41 -98.46 -29.44 13.95
CA TRP A 41 -99.82 -29.07 14.37
C TRP A 41 -100.82 -29.22 13.22
N VAL A 42 -102.10 -29.37 13.57
CA VAL A 42 -103.21 -29.72 12.66
C VAL A 42 -103.66 -28.56 11.75
N GLU A 43 -102.71 -27.76 11.24
CA GLU A 43 -102.94 -26.63 10.33
C GLU A 43 -102.03 -26.62 9.08
N ASP A 44 -101.05 -27.52 8.98
CA ASP A 44 -100.26 -27.77 7.76
C ASP A 44 -100.97 -28.83 6.90
N PHE A 45 -101.58 -28.43 5.77
CA PHE A 45 -102.51 -29.27 5.02
C PHE A 45 -101.90 -29.91 3.76
N TYR A 46 -102.13 -31.23 3.60
CA TYR A 46 -101.88 -32.01 2.37
C TYR A 46 -103.21 -32.44 1.71
N PRO A 47 -103.62 -31.86 0.57
CA PRO A 47 -104.76 -32.30 -0.22
C PRO A 47 -104.32 -33.34 -1.26
N HIS A 48 -104.66 -34.61 -1.03
CA HIS A 48 -104.53 -35.63 -2.08
C HIS A 48 -105.64 -35.47 -3.12
N HIS A 49 -105.24 -35.36 -4.39
CA HIS A 49 -106.09 -35.36 -5.60
C HIS A 49 -107.00 -34.13 -5.80
N LEU A 50 -106.54 -33.17 -6.61
CA LEU A 50 -107.38 -32.24 -7.35
C LEU A 50 -106.92 -32.17 -8.82
N TYR A 51 -107.88 -31.95 -9.73
CA TYR A 51 -107.65 -31.38 -11.07
C TYR A 51 -107.93 -29.87 -10.98
N TYR A 52 -107.52 -29.06 -11.96
CA TYR A 52 -107.60 -27.60 -11.85
C TYR A 52 -108.69 -26.97 -12.74
N ASP A 53 -109.45 -26.05 -12.12
CA ASP A 53 -110.23 -24.96 -12.68
C ASP A 53 -110.19 -23.81 -11.64
N ALA A 54 -110.38 -22.57 -12.08
CA ALA A 54 -110.03 -21.35 -11.33
C ALA A 54 -110.93 -21.02 -10.12
N ASN A 55 -111.83 -21.93 -9.73
CA ASN A 55 -112.77 -21.76 -8.60
C ASN A 55 -112.82 -22.98 -7.65
N ILE A 56 -111.89 -23.94 -7.76
CA ILE A 56 -111.99 -25.20 -7.02
C ILE A 56 -111.63 -25.03 -5.53
N PRO A 57 -112.51 -25.45 -4.58
CA PRO A 57 -112.22 -25.43 -3.16
C PRO A 57 -111.34 -26.61 -2.70
N PHE A 58 -110.69 -26.50 -1.55
CA PHE A 58 -109.69 -27.45 -1.05
C PHE A 58 -110.17 -28.31 0.14
N HIS A 59 -109.66 -29.54 0.20
CA HIS A 59 -109.96 -30.50 1.27
C HIS A 59 -108.84 -30.51 2.32
N LEU A 60 -109.13 -29.99 3.53
CA LEU A 60 -108.41 -30.40 4.74
C LEU A 60 -108.94 -31.78 5.17
N ASN A 61 -108.04 -32.66 5.62
CA ASN A 61 -108.36 -34.06 5.88
C ASN A 61 -109.33 -34.24 7.07
N SER A 62 -110.54 -34.68 6.76
CA SER A 62 -111.26 -35.63 7.62
C SER A 62 -111.86 -36.73 6.75
N LYS A 63 -112.17 -37.88 7.36
CA LYS A 63 -112.60 -39.14 6.73
C LYS A 63 -113.95 -39.05 5.95
N TYR A 64 -114.57 -37.89 5.88
CA TYR A 64 -115.88 -37.64 5.29
C TYR A 64 -115.82 -36.36 4.46
N GLY A 65 -115.71 -36.49 3.12
CA GLY A 65 -115.37 -35.42 2.18
C GLY A 65 -116.36 -34.26 2.15
N LYS A 66 -116.20 -33.31 3.07
CA LYS A 66 -117.00 -32.08 3.19
C LYS A 66 -116.15 -30.88 2.77
N TYR A 67 -116.72 -29.98 1.96
CA TYR A 67 -116.04 -28.74 1.58
C TYR A 67 -115.89 -27.80 2.79
N LEU A 68 -114.76 -27.08 2.82
CA LEU A 68 -114.36 -26.24 3.94
C LEU A 68 -113.73 -24.91 3.53
N GLY A 69 -113.30 -24.69 2.28
CA GLY A 69 -112.46 -23.53 1.95
C GLY A 69 -112.20 -23.35 0.45
N LYS A 70 -112.32 -22.11 -0.01
CA LYS A 70 -112.08 -21.69 -1.41
C LYS A 70 -110.97 -20.66 -1.47
N MET A 71 -110.18 -20.72 -2.53
CA MET A 71 -108.97 -19.93 -2.68
C MET A 71 -109.30 -18.58 -3.32
N LEU A 72 -109.46 -17.53 -2.52
CA LEU A 72 -109.89 -16.21 -3.01
C LEU A 72 -108.91 -15.57 -4.00
N SER A 73 -107.60 -15.76 -3.82
CA SER A 73 -106.61 -15.33 -4.80
C SER A 73 -105.25 -16.02 -4.64
N VAL A 74 -104.65 -16.36 -5.79
CA VAL A 74 -103.22 -16.65 -5.91
C VAL A 74 -102.59 -15.44 -6.60
N GLN A 75 -101.69 -14.72 -5.92
CA GLN A 75 -100.88 -13.66 -6.54
C GLN A 75 -99.68 -14.24 -7.31
N ASP A 76 -99.97 -15.18 -8.22
CA ASP A 76 -99.03 -15.69 -9.20
C ASP A 76 -99.80 -16.34 -10.36
N THR A 77 -99.75 -15.73 -11.55
CA THR A 77 -100.59 -16.11 -12.71
C THR A 77 -100.08 -17.33 -13.47
N GLU A 78 -98.93 -17.90 -13.10
CA GLU A 78 -98.30 -19.02 -13.81
C GLU A 78 -98.45 -20.38 -13.11
N THR A 79 -98.93 -20.43 -11.86
CA THR A 79 -98.50 -21.51 -10.92
C THR A 79 -99.57 -22.48 -10.44
N HIS A 80 -100.73 -22.56 -11.10
CA HIS A 80 -101.89 -23.35 -10.67
C HIS A 80 -101.66 -24.87 -10.48
N LEU A 81 -100.57 -25.43 -11.01
CA LEU A 81 -100.21 -26.84 -10.87
C LEU A 81 -99.37 -27.17 -9.61
N TYR A 82 -98.80 -26.17 -8.93
CA TYR A 82 -97.63 -26.34 -8.05
C TYR A 82 -97.87 -26.09 -6.55
N GLY A 83 -99.03 -25.57 -6.16
CA GLY A 83 -99.40 -25.30 -4.76
C GLY A 83 -100.37 -26.34 -4.22
N ARG A 84 -99.88 -27.41 -3.59
CA ARG A 84 -100.73 -28.43 -2.95
C ARG A 84 -100.62 -28.41 -1.43
N THR A 85 -99.42 -28.56 -0.89
CA THR A 85 -99.22 -28.46 0.56
C THR A 85 -99.25 -27.00 1.02
N PHE A 86 -99.90 -26.70 2.15
CA PHE A 86 -99.90 -25.39 2.80
C PHE A 86 -99.27 -25.47 4.19
N ALA A 87 -98.42 -24.51 4.54
CA ALA A 87 -97.77 -24.41 5.85
C ALA A 87 -98.26 -23.18 6.64
N HIS A 88 -98.37 -23.31 7.96
CA HIS A 88 -98.56 -22.21 8.90
C HIS A 88 -97.23 -21.46 9.15
N SER A 89 -97.28 -20.16 9.42
CA SER A 89 -96.05 -19.34 9.53
C SER A 89 -95.09 -19.76 10.65
N SER A 90 -95.60 -20.38 11.72
CA SER A 90 -94.77 -21.01 12.76
C SER A 90 -93.94 -22.21 12.30
N THR A 91 -94.24 -22.81 11.14
CA THR A 91 -93.51 -23.97 10.60
C THR A 91 -92.53 -23.60 9.47
N TYR A 92 -92.57 -22.37 8.92
CA TYR A 92 -91.71 -21.92 7.80
C TYR A 92 -90.21 -22.15 8.04
N TYR A 93 -89.70 -21.84 9.24
CA TYR A 93 -88.29 -22.09 9.59
C TYR A 93 -87.93 -23.60 9.52
N ARG A 94 -88.84 -24.48 9.95
CA ARG A 94 -88.65 -25.94 9.86
C ARG A 94 -88.69 -26.41 8.41
N TRP A 95 -89.62 -25.88 7.61
CA TRP A 95 -89.70 -26.17 6.18
C TRP A 95 -88.45 -25.73 5.42
N GLY A 96 -87.93 -24.52 5.66
CA GLY A 96 -86.68 -24.06 5.07
C GLY A 96 -85.49 -24.97 5.41
N LYS A 97 -85.39 -25.42 6.67
CA LYS A 97 -84.38 -26.41 7.08
C LYS A 97 -84.57 -27.77 6.37
N ALA A 98 -85.81 -28.25 6.25
CA ALA A 98 -86.13 -29.53 5.62
C ALA A 98 -85.87 -29.54 4.10
N MET A 99 -86.03 -28.39 3.43
CA MET A 99 -85.79 -28.22 1.99
C MET A 99 -84.32 -27.90 1.64
N GLY A 100 -83.42 -27.78 2.62
CA GLY A 100 -82.02 -27.38 2.40
C GLY A 100 -81.84 -25.90 2.04
N GLY A 101 -82.78 -25.06 2.45
CA GLY A 101 -82.75 -23.60 2.33
C GLY A 101 -82.10 -22.90 3.51
N ASN A 102 -82.04 -21.56 3.47
CA ASN A 102 -81.80 -20.76 4.68
C ASN A 102 -83.09 -20.71 5.52
N PRO A 103 -83.13 -21.28 6.75
CA PRO A 103 -84.35 -21.34 7.57
C PRO A 103 -84.90 -19.98 7.97
N SER A 104 -84.04 -18.98 8.19
CA SER A 104 -84.44 -17.61 8.53
C SER A 104 -85.00 -16.89 7.31
N TYR A 105 -84.37 -17.04 6.14
CA TYR A 105 -84.86 -16.43 4.90
C TYR A 105 -86.27 -16.93 4.55
N VAL A 106 -86.51 -18.24 4.68
CA VAL A 106 -87.85 -18.83 4.45
C VAL A 106 -88.87 -18.34 5.48
N ARG A 107 -88.48 -18.14 6.75
CA ARG A 107 -89.38 -17.57 7.77
C ARG A 107 -89.75 -16.11 7.47
N ASP A 108 -88.79 -15.31 7.02
CA ASP A 108 -88.93 -13.84 6.94
C ASP A 108 -89.37 -13.32 5.56
N TYR A 109 -89.12 -14.07 4.47
CA TYR A 109 -89.31 -13.62 3.09
C TYR A 109 -90.12 -14.58 2.20
N VAL A 110 -90.70 -15.67 2.74
CA VAL A 110 -91.62 -16.48 1.94
C VAL A 110 -92.86 -15.68 1.55
N ARG A 111 -93.21 -15.69 0.25
CA ARG A 111 -94.48 -15.13 -0.22
C ARG A 111 -95.62 -15.97 0.35
N GLU A 112 -96.61 -15.34 0.97
CA GLU A 112 -97.79 -16.05 1.50
C GLU A 112 -99.04 -15.81 0.63
N SER A 113 -99.94 -16.80 0.60
CA SER A 113 -101.24 -16.73 -0.07
C SER A 113 -102.39 -16.63 0.94
N LYS A 114 -103.52 -16.05 0.52
CA LYS A 114 -104.74 -15.92 1.32
C LYS A 114 -105.75 -17.01 0.96
N LEU A 115 -106.17 -17.79 1.95
CA LEU A 115 -107.17 -18.86 1.82
C LEU A 115 -108.42 -18.46 2.60
N GLU A 116 -109.61 -18.54 2.01
CA GLU A 116 -110.88 -18.35 2.73
C GLU A 116 -111.48 -19.70 3.12
N ARG A 117 -112.01 -19.78 4.34
CA ARG A 117 -112.73 -20.95 4.85
C ARG A 117 -114.24 -20.79 4.60
N GLU A 118 -114.80 -21.58 3.68
CA GLU A 118 -116.19 -21.48 3.20
C GLU A 118 -117.23 -21.64 4.31
N SER A 119 -116.89 -22.38 5.38
CA SER A 119 -117.80 -22.62 6.50
C SER A 119 -118.11 -21.36 7.33
N ASP A 120 -117.22 -20.36 7.34
CA ASP A 120 -117.36 -19.18 8.20
C ASP A 120 -116.65 -17.90 7.71
N GLY A 121 -116.23 -17.83 6.44
CA GLY A 121 -115.64 -16.64 5.81
C GLY A 121 -114.27 -16.22 6.36
N ARG A 122 -113.63 -17.04 7.21
CA ARG A 122 -112.33 -16.68 7.80
C ARG A 122 -111.23 -16.77 6.76
N VAL A 123 -110.48 -15.68 6.60
CA VAL A 123 -109.26 -15.65 5.78
C VAL A 123 -108.06 -16.04 6.63
N PHE A 124 -107.30 -17.01 6.13
CA PHE A 124 -106.04 -17.49 6.68
C PHE A 124 -104.90 -17.14 5.74
N THR A 125 -103.73 -16.86 6.30
CA THR A 125 -102.49 -16.64 5.52
C THR A 125 -101.60 -17.89 5.63
N ARG A 126 -101.10 -18.37 4.50
CA ARG A 126 -100.31 -19.62 4.38
C ARG A 126 -99.35 -19.56 3.18
N ALA A 127 -98.11 -20.02 3.34
CA ALA A 127 -97.23 -20.32 2.21
C ALA A 127 -97.52 -21.72 1.65
N HIS A 128 -97.54 -21.87 0.32
CA HIS A 128 -97.70 -23.17 -0.35
C HIS A 128 -96.36 -23.82 -0.74
N SER A 129 -96.40 -25.12 -1.03
CA SER A 129 -95.24 -25.96 -1.39
C SER A 129 -94.23 -25.31 -2.34
N ARG A 130 -94.70 -24.63 -3.39
CA ARG A 130 -93.84 -23.88 -4.33
C ARG A 130 -93.26 -22.58 -3.75
N GLN A 131 -94.01 -21.79 -2.98
CA GLN A 131 -93.46 -20.60 -2.31
C GLN A 131 -92.38 -20.99 -1.29
N LEU A 132 -92.58 -22.08 -0.56
CA LEU A 132 -91.59 -22.67 0.36
C LEU A 132 -90.35 -23.17 -0.39
N ALA A 133 -90.52 -23.86 -1.53
CA ALA A 133 -89.40 -24.32 -2.36
C ALA A 133 -88.63 -23.14 -2.97
N GLU A 134 -89.32 -22.15 -3.53
CA GLU A 134 -88.74 -20.90 -4.06
C GLU A 134 -87.93 -20.16 -3.00
N SER A 135 -88.52 -19.87 -1.83
CA SER A 135 -87.81 -19.21 -0.72
C SER A 135 -86.70 -20.07 -0.09
N SER A 136 -86.73 -21.39 -0.26
CA SER A 136 -85.64 -22.29 0.14
C SER A 136 -84.54 -22.45 -0.92
N GLY A 137 -84.77 -21.97 -2.15
CA GLY A 137 -83.91 -22.25 -3.31
C GLY A 137 -83.94 -23.71 -3.77
N ALA A 138 -84.91 -24.50 -3.31
CA ALA A 138 -85.06 -25.91 -3.66
C ALA A 138 -85.78 -26.08 -5.01
N GLU A 139 -85.34 -27.05 -5.81
CA GLU A 139 -85.96 -27.38 -7.10
C GLU A 139 -87.27 -28.13 -6.85
N LEU A 140 -88.29 -27.85 -7.67
CA LEU A 140 -89.61 -28.46 -7.57
C LEU A 140 -89.95 -29.16 -8.88
N GLU A 141 -89.90 -30.49 -8.86
CA GLU A 141 -90.27 -31.37 -9.96
C GLU A 141 -91.74 -31.80 -9.83
N VAL A 142 -92.50 -31.71 -10.92
CA VAL A 142 -93.89 -32.15 -10.98
C VAL A 142 -93.98 -33.42 -11.82
N LEU A 143 -94.41 -34.51 -11.19
CA LEU A 143 -94.61 -35.79 -11.87
C LEU A 143 -96.10 -35.94 -12.19
N PHE A 144 -96.41 -36.16 -13.46
CA PHE A 144 -97.76 -36.35 -13.98
C PHE A 144 -98.11 -37.84 -14.02
N ARG A 145 -99.40 -38.17 -13.85
CA ARG A 145 -99.92 -39.55 -13.81
C ARG A 145 -99.64 -40.36 -15.09
N SER A 146 -99.46 -39.68 -16.22
CA SER A 146 -98.93 -40.23 -17.46
C SER A 146 -98.34 -39.09 -18.32
N ALA A 147 -97.46 -39.44 -19.26
CA ALA A 147 -96.86 -38.46 -20.17
C ALA A 147 -97.95 -37.74 -20.99
N GLY A 148 -97.94 -36.41 -20.98
CA GLY A 148 -98.95 -35.57 -21.64
C GLY A 148 -100.26 -35.37 -20.85
N SER A 149 -100.39 -35.91 -19.63
CA SER A 149 -101.57 -35.68 -18.79
C SER A 149 -101.51 -34.34 -18.05
N THR A 150 -102.65 -33.67 -17.90
CA THR A 150 -102.82 -32.52 -16.97
C THR A 150 -102.95 -32.96 -15.51
N GLY A 151 -103.11 -34.26 -15.23
CA GLY A 151 -103.25 -34.81 -13.88
C GLY A 151 -101.91 -35.01 -13.18
N VAL A 152 -101.54 -34.09 -12.29
CA VAL A 152 -100.37 -34.22 -11.41
C VAL A 152 -100.57 -35.38 -10.42
N ASP A 153 -99.61 -36.31 -10.39
CA ASP A 153 -99.49 -37.37 -9.38
C ASP A 153 -98.91 -36.81 -8.08
N ARG A 154 -97.66 -36.34 -8.13
CA ARG A 154 -96.92 -35.85 -6.97
C ARG A 154 -95.99 -34.69 -7.31
N ILE A 155 -95.66 -33.94 -6.27
CA ILE A 155 -94.63 -32.90 -6.28
C ILE A 155 -93.42 -33.46 -5.53
N VAL A 156 -92.23 -33.37 -6.14
CA VAL A 156 -90.95 -33.74 -5.53
C VAL A 156 -90.14 -32.47 -5.32
N VAL A 157 -89.78 -32.20 -4.07
CA VAL A 157 -88.88 -31.09 -3.71
C VAL A 157 -87.46 -31.66 -3.59
N LYS A 158 -86.52 -31.11 -4.37
CA LYS A 158 -85.11 -31.50 -4.39
C LYS A 158 -84.26 -30.36 -3.83
N PRO A 159 -83.57 -30.54 -2.68
CA PRO A 159 -82.60 -29.56 -2.20
C PRO A 159 -81.51 -29.33 -3.27
N THR A 160 -81.28 -28.07 -3.63
CA THR A 160 -80.17 -27.69 -4.52
C THR A 160 -78.89 -27.46 -3.69
N PRO A 161 -77.69 -27.56 -4.27
CA PRO A 161 -76.45 -27.22 -3.59
C PRO A 161 -76.46 -25.77 -3.08
N TYR A 162 -75.74 -25.54 -1.98
CA TYR A 162 -75.35 -24.20 -1.54
C TYR A 162 -74.42 -23.56 -2.60
N PRO A 163 -74.28 -22.23 -2.66
CA PRO A 163 -73.33 -21.60 -3.57
C PRO A 163 -71.91 -22.13 -3.33
N THR A 164 -71.15 -22.30 -4.41
CA THR A 164 -69.76 -22.76 -4.38
C THR A 164 -68.84 -21.67 -4.91
N GLY A 165 -67.56 -21.76 -4.57
CA GLY A 165 -66.54 -20.87 -5.12
C GLY A 165 -65.13 -21.38 -4.85
N ASP A 166 -64.16 -20.66 -5.40
CA ASP A 166 -62.73 -20.90 -5.22
C ASP A 166 -61.99 -19.55 -5.14
N LEU A 167 -60.89 -19.50 -4.39
CA LEU A 167 -60.18 -18.27 -3.99
C LEU A 167 -58.70 -18.33 -4.37
N ASN A 168 -58.42 -17.90 -5.60
CA ASN A 168 -57.09 -17.92 -6.18
C ASN A 168 -56.31 -16.62 -5.92
N GLY A 169 -54.99 -16.72 -5.95
CA GLY A 169 -54.06 -15.66 -5.53
C GLY A 169 -52.77 -16.23 -4.93
N PRO A 170 -51.79 -15.37 -4.62
CA PRO A 170 -50.51 -15.77 -4.04
C PRO A 170 -50.63 -16.37 -2.63
N SER A 171 -49.61 -17.12 -2.20
CA SER A 171 -49.45 -17.60 -0.82
C SER A 171 -48.53 -16.72 0.02
N VAL A 172 -47.69 -15.90 -0.64
CA VAL A 172 -46.77 -14.92 -0.04
C VAL A 172 -46.84 -13.64 -0.87
N VAL A 173 -46.86 -12.48 -0.20
CA VAL A 173 -46.79 -11.14 -0.78
C VAL A 173 -45.91 -10.25 0.09
N ASN A 174 -45.32 -9.19 -0.45
CA ASN A 174 -44.55 -8.25 0.35
C ASN A 174 -45.44 -7.15 0.95
N LEU A 175 -44.99 -6.59 2.08
CA LEU A 175 -45.66 -5.49 2.77
C LEU A 175 -45.79 -4.27 1.85
N ASN A 176 -46.99 -3.69 1.79
CA ASN A 176 -47.36 -2.55 0.94
C ASN A 176 -47.28 -2.78 -0.60
N GLU A 177 -46.83 -3.93 -1.11
CA GLU A 177 -46.87 -4.21 -2.56
C GLU A 177 -48.29 -4.56 -3.05
N ASP A 178 -48.61 -4.12 -4.26
CA ASP A 178 -49.86 -4.47 -4.95
C ASP A 178 -49.82 -5.92 -5.45
N PHE A 179 -50.82 -6.71 -5.06
CA PHE A 179 -51.08 -8.04 -5.58
C PHE A 179 -52.52 -8.15 -6.09
N THR A 180 -52.84 -9.26 -6.76
CA THR A 180 -54.20 -9.56 -7.21
C THR A 180 -54.64 -10.92 -6.71
N VAL A 181 -55.82 -10.96 -6.11
CA VAL A 181 -56.57 -12.21 -5.89
C VAL A 181 -57.69 -12.31 -6.92
N SER A 182 -58.15 -13.52 -7.19
CA SER A 182 -59.24 -13.75 -8.14
C SER A 182 -60.13 -14.88 -7.65
N PHE A 183 -61.44 -14.69 -7.68
CA PHE A 183 -62.38 -15.74 -7.30
C PHE A 183 -63.30 -16.19 -8.43
N ASP A 184 -63.68 -17.45 -8.36
CA ASP A 184 -64.80 -18.03 -9.10
C ASP A 184 -65.94 -18.27 -8.11
N ALA A 185 -67.19 -18.06 -8.54
CA ALA A 185 -68.37 -18.34 -7.74
C ALA A 185 -69.50 -18.91 -8.61
N ARG A 186 -70.31 -19.81 -8.07
CA ARG A 186 -71.47 -20.40 -8.75
C ARG A 186 -72.60 -20.61 -7.76
N GLU A 187 -73.82 -20.31 -8.18
CA GLU A 187 -75.03 -20.62 -7.41
C GLU A 187 -75.97 -21.56 -8.21
N TYR A 188 -76.98 -22.08 -7.51
CA TYR A 188 -77.81 -23.22 -7.94
C TYR A 188 -79.31 -22.98 -7.68
N TYR A 189 -79.74 -21.72 -7.57
CA TYR A 189 -81.13 -21.33 -7.48
C TYR A 189 -81.86 -21.73 -8.80
N PRO A 190 -82.92 -22.54 -8.74
CA PRO A 190 -83.51 -23.17 -9.93
C PRO A 190 -84.59 -22.32 -10.61
N TYR A 191 -84.90 -21.13 -10.10
CA TYR A 191 -85.92 -20.22 -10.64
C TYR A 191 -85.31 -18.93 -11.21
N SER A 192 -86.14 -18.06 -11.79
CA SER A 192 -85.67 -16.86 -12.47
C SER A 192 -85.01 -15.82 -11.54
N GLY A 193 -84.15 -14.98 -12.13
CA GLY A 193 -83.49 -13.87 -11.45
C GLY A 193 -82.41 -14.30 -10.45
N ASN A 194 -81.46 -15.11 -10.92
CA ASN A 194 -80.24 -15.54 -10.23
C ASN A 194 -79.50 -14.39 -9.54
N ARG A 195 -78.81 -14.67 -8.44
CA ARG A 195 -78.04 -13.68 -7.66
C ARG A 195 -76.90 -14.34 -6.88
N ILE A 196 -75.67 -13.91 -7.15
CA ILE A 196 -74.49 -14.14 -6.29
C ILE A 196 -74.15 -12.83 -5.58
N LYS A 197 -74.27 -12.79 -4.25
CA LYS A 197 -73.67 -11.76 -3.40
C LYS A 197 -72.33 -12.30 -2.88
N TRP A 198 -71.32 -11.44 -2.75
CA TRP A 198 -70.02 -11.82 -2.16
C TRP A 198 -69.47 -10.75 -1.23
N GLU A 199 -68.67 -11.17 -0.26
CA GLU A 199 -67.87 -10.33 0.61
C GLU A 199 -66.50 -10.99 0.84
N LEU A 200 -65.41 -10.28 0.54
CA LEU A 200 -64.05 -10.73 0.80
C LEU A 200 -63.50 -10.06 2.07
N TRP A 201 -63.07 -10.87 3.03
CA TRP A 201 -62.65 -10.47 4.37
C TRP A 201 -61.20 -10.87 4.65
N PHE A 202 -60.54 -10.12 5.53
CA PHE A 202 -59.23 -10.41 6.12
C PHE A 202 -59.32 -10.43 7.65
N ASP A 203 -58.70 -11.44 8.26
CA ASP A 203 -58.62 -11.70 9.71
C ASP A 203 -59.95 -11.51 10.45
N ASP A 204 -61.06 -11.94 9.82
CA ASP A 204 -62.46 -11.84 10.28
C ASP A 204 -62.98 -10.43 10.60
N ARG A 205 -62.20 -9.38 10.28
CA ARG A 205 -62.41 -8.01 10.76
C ARG A 205 -62.47 -6.96 9.65
N PHE A 206 -61.73 -7.15 8.56
CA PHE A 206 -61.57 -6.16 7.50
C PHE A 206 -62.16 -6.65 6.19
N ARG A 207 -63.30 -6.11 5.77
CA ARG A 207 -63.87 -6.39 4.44
C ARG A 207 -63.16 -5.53 3.40
N VAL A 208 -62.52 -6.19 2.43
CA VAL A 208 -61.68 -5.53 1.41
C VAL A 208 -62.35 -5.42 0.03
N ASP A 209 -63.33 -6.29 -0.27
CA ASP A 209 -64.20 -6.18 -1.44
C ASP A 209 -65.60 -6.73 -1.10
N SER A 210 -66.62 -6.26 -1.81
CA SER A 210 -67.98 -6.80 -1.71
C SER A 210 -68.83 -6.36 -2.88
N GLY A 211 -69.76 -7.22 -3.31
CA GLY A 211 -70.68 -6.87 -4.39
C GLY A 211 -71.81 -7.86 -4.60
N THR A 212 -72.52 -7.70 -5.71
CA THR A 212 -73.60 -8.58 -6.13
C THR A 212 -73.65 -8.65 -7.66
N SER A 213 -73.83 -9.85 -8.20
CA SER A 213 -74.03 -10.13 -9.63
C SER A 213 -75.35 -10.87 -9.82
N TYR A 214 -76.11 -10.52 -10.86
CA TYR A 214 -77.37 -11.18 -11.21
C TYR A 214 -77.16 -12.33 -12.21
N THR A 215 -76.08 -13.10 -12.00
CA THR A 215 -75.64 -14.22 -12.83
C THR A 215 -75.51 -15.48 -11.98
N SER A 216 -75.79 -16.66 -12.56
CA SER A 216 -75.60 -17.95 -11.87
C SER A 216 -74.12 -18.35 -11.70
N ARG A 217 -73.20 -17.61 -12.33
CA ARG A 217 -71.75 -17.78 -12.20
C ARG A 217 -71.02 -16.44 -12.28
N ILE A 218 -69.95 -16.33 -11.51
CA ILE A 218 -68.85 -15.36 -11.65
C ILE A 218 -67.59 -16.18 -11.98
N THR A 219 -66.77 -15.72 -12.93
CA THR A 219 -65.55 -16.42 -13.37
C THR A 219 -64.35 -15.49 -13.25
N SER A 220 -63.29 -15.91 -12.55
CA SER A 220 -62.03 -15.17 -12.37
C SER A 220 -62.19 -13.67 -12.08
N LYS A 221 -63.09 -13.31 -11.15
CA LYS A 221 -63.29 -11.93 -10.69
C LYS A 221 -62.06 -11.47 -9.92
N LYS A 222 -61.22 -10.68 -10.58
CA LYS A 222 -60.01 -10.07 -10.02
C LYS A 222 -60.34 -8.94 -9.03
N ILE A 223 -59.56 -8.88 -7.96
CA ILE A 223 -59.56 -7.84 -6.93
C ILE A 223 -58.07 -7.48 -6.69
N PRO A 224 -57.63 -6.25 -7.01
CA PRO A 224 -56.33 -5.76 -6.60
C PRO A 224 -56.34 -5.42 -5.09
N LEU A 225 -55.25 -5.72 -4.40
CA LEU A 225 -55.09 -5.53 -2.95
C LEU A 225 -53.65 -5.13 -2.65
N SER A 226 -53.45 -4.35 -1.58
CA SER A 226 -52.16 -4.14 -0.92
C SER A 226 -52.37 -4.26 0.59
N LEU A 227 -51.37 -4.72 1.33
CA LEU A 227 -51.52 -5.08 2.74
C LEU A 227 -50.62 -4.28 3.70
N ASN A 228 -51.34 -3.69 4.66
CA ASN A 228 -50.95 -2.91 5.84
C ASN A 228 -49.85 -3.42 6.77
N GLY A 229 -49.79 -4.73 6.94
CA GLY A 229 -49.20 -5.34 8.13
C GLY A 229 -48.78 -6.80 7.91
N HIS A 230 -47.54 -7.06 8.28
CA HIS A 230 -46.79 -8.30 8.04
C HIS A 230 -47.35 -9.55 8.75
N GLY A 231 -46.76 -10.70 8.48
CA GLY A 231 -47.08 -11.99 9.10
C GLY A 231 -48.23 -12.75 8.42
N HIS A 232 -48.66 -13.85 9.04
CA HIS A 232 -49.76 -14.66 8.51
C HIS A 232 -51.12 -13.95 8.64
N ARG A 233 -51.87 -13.92 7.54
CA ARG A 233 -53.25 -13.43 7.44
C ARG A 233 -54.18 -14.54 6.97
N LYS A 234 -55.43 -14.51 7.42
CA LYS A 234 -56.51 -15.35 6.88
C LYS A 234 -57.41 -14.52 6.00
N MET A 235 -57.44 -14.83 4.72
CA MET A 235 -58.42 -14.29 3.76
C MET A 235 -59.64 -15.22 3.73
N GLU A 236 -60.86 -14.67 3.75
CA GLU A 236 -62.11 -15.42 3.67
C GLU A 236 -63.04 -14.80 2.63
N LEU A 237 -63.42 -15.57 1.61
CA LEU A 237 -64.48 -15.22 0.68
C LEU A 237 -65.80 -15.83 1.17
N ARG A 238 -66.76 -14.96 1.50
CA ARG A 238 -68.16 -15.35 1.79
C ARG A 238 -69.00 -15.14 0.56
N ILE A 239 -69.82 -16.13 0.21
CA ILE A 239 -70.70 -16.11 -0.97
C ILE A 239 -72.12 -16.44 -0.50
N SER A 240 -73.11 -15.62 -0.83
CA SER A 240 -74.53 -15.94 -0.64
C SER A 240 -75.30 -15.98 -1.97
N ASP A 241 -76.28 -16.88 -2.07
CA ASP A 241 -77.17 -16.98 -3.23
C ASP A 241 -78.41 -16.08 -3.09
N LYS A 242 -79.40 -16.22 -3.98
CA LYS A 242 -80.68 -15.47 -3.94
C LYS A 242 -81.46 -15.60 -2.62
N VAL A 243 -81.36 -16.73 -1.92
CA VAL A 243 -82.10 -17.02 -0.69
C VAL A 243 -81.21 -16.94 0.56
N GLU A 244 -80.10 -16.20 0.44
CA GLU A 244 -79.08 -16.01 1.49
C GLU A 244 -78.57 -17.34 2.07
N ARG A 245 -78.44 -18.41 1.27
CA ARG A 245 -77.63 -19.57 1.67
C ARG A 245 -76.17 -19.20 1.50
N GLU A 246 -75.38 -19.34 2.56
CA GLU A 246 -73.98 -18.86 2.59
C GLU A 246 -72.95 -20.00 2.59
N THR A 247 -71.82 -19.76 1.91
CA THR A 247 -70.62 -20.60 1.92
C THR A 247 -69.38 -19.72 2.12
N SER A 248 -68.45 -20.17 2.96
CA SER A 248 -67.14 -19.52 3.18
C SER A 248 -65.99 -20.34 2.59
N ILE A 249 -65.07 -19.67 1.90
CA ILE A 249 -63.81 -20.25 1.41
C ILE A 249 -62.64 -19.47 2.04
N THR A 250 -61.80 -20.15 2.82
CA THR A 250 -60.64 -19.54 3.51
C THR A 250 -59.32 -19.88 2.86
N LYS A 251 -58.43 -18.89 2.74
CA LYS A 251 -57.04 -19.07 2.28
C LYS A 251 -56.08 -18.29 3.16
N ASN A 252 -55.00 -18.94 3.59
CA ASN A 252 -53.93 -18.28 4.34
C ASN A 252 -52.93 -17.65 3.36
N ILE A 253 -52.38 -16.50 3.75
CA ILE A 253 -51.36 -15.76 3.01
C ILE A 253 -50.34 -15.21 4.02
N TYR A 254 -49.05 -15.20 3.67
CA TYR A 254 -48.00 -14.57 4.46
C TYR A 254 -47.66 -13.20 3.87
N VAL A 255 -47.62 -12.16 4.70
CA VAL A 255 -47.19 -10.82 4.30
C VAL A 255 -45.75 -10.64 4.79
N ASN A 256 -44.81 -10.82 3.88
CA ASN A 256 -43.37 -10.73 4.10
C ASN A 256 -42.92 -9.26 4.24
N ARG A 257 -41.90 -8.97 5.05
CA ARG A 257 -41.17 -7.69 4.99
C ARG A 257 -39.87 -7.91 4.24
N PRO A 258 -39.50 -7.03 3.30
CA PRO A 258 -38.18 -7.11 2.67
C PRO A 258 -37.08 -6.89 3.73
N PRO A 259 -35.88 -7.43 3.50
CA PRO A 259 -34.73 -7.19 4.36
C PRO A 259 -34.28 -5.72 4.35
N GLU A 260 -33.43 -5.37 5.31
CA GLU A 260 -32.67 -4.12 5.33
C GLU A 260 -31.22 -4.43 4.95
N ALA A 261 -30.69 -3.79 3.90
CA ALA A 261 -29.33 -4.01 3.44
C ALA A 261 -28.35 -2.99 4.06
N ASP A 262 -27.29 -3.48 4.70
CA ASP A 262 -26.15 -2.64 5.13
C ASP A 262 -24.83 -3.42 5.07
N PHE A 263 -23.72 -2.70 4.93
CA PHE A 263 -22.37 -3.22 5.08
C PHE A 263 -21.36 -2.11 5.41
N ASN A 264 -20.31 -2.46 6.15
CA ASN A 264 -19.12 -1.61 6.30
C ASN A 264 -18.03 -2.03 5.31
N ALA A 265 -17.22 -1.09 4.83
CA ALA A 265 -16.07 -1.34 3.98
C ALA A 265 -14.80 -0.75 4.62
N SER A 266 -13.69 -1.49 4.61
CA SER A 266 -12.41 -1.01 5.16
C SER A 266 -11.20 -1.72 4.53
N PRO A 267 -10.07 -1.02 4.24
CA PRO A 267 -9.90 0.43 4.35
C PRO A 267 -10.70 1.20 3.29
N ASN A 268 -11.04 2.44 3.60
CA ASN A 268 -11.60 3.42 2.66
C ASN A 268 -11.16 4.83 3.11
N PRO A 269 -10.38 5.60 2.32
CA PRO A 269 -9.82 5.26 1.01
C PRO A 269 -8.85 4.06 1.05
N THR A 270 -8.53 3.54 -0.13
CA THR A 270 -7.59 2.42 -0.36
C THR A 270 -6.64 2.77 -1.52
N ASN A 271 -5.61 1.94 -1.75
CA ASN A 271 -4.76 2.03 -2.95
C ASN A 271 -4.97 0.82 -3.88
N THR A 272 -4.25 0.77 -5.00
CA THR A 272 -4.41 -0.27 -6.05
C THR A 272 -3.88 -1.67 -5.66
N LYS A 273 -3.15 -1.80 -4.54
CA LYS A 273 -2.54 -3.07 -4.07
C LYS A 273 -3.25 -3.68 -2.86
N LYS A 274 -3.91 -2.86 -2.03
CA LYS A 274 -4.69 -3.29 -0.87
C LYS A 274 -6.04 -3.86 -1.29
N SER A 275 -6.54 -4.83 -0.51
CA SER A 275 -7.90 -5.36 -0.67
C SER A 275 -8.83 -4.71 0.37
N VAL A 276 -9.94 -4.15 -0.08
CA VAL A 276 -11.03 -3.69 0.78
C VAL A 276 -11.83 -4.89 1.25
N SER A 277 -12.08 -4.98 2.55
CA SER A 277 -12.91 -6.01 3.18
C SER A 277 -14.28 -5.45 3.49
N PHE A 278 -15.33 -6.21 3.15
CA PHE A 278 -16.72 -5.84 3.33
C PHE A 278 -17.33 -6.67 4.45
N SER A 279 -17.83 -6.00 5.48
CA SER A 279 -18.48 -6.60 6.65
C SER A 279 -19.98 -6.38 6.56
N ASN A 280 -20.74 -7.45 6.31
CA ASN A 280 -22.19 -7.37 6.20
C ASN A 280 -22.83 -6.92 7.53
N ARG A 281 -23.89 -6.12 7.39
CA ARG A 281 -24.74 -5.61 8.46
C ARG A 281 -26.23 -5.77 8.16
N SER A 282 -26.58 -6.38 7.02
CA SER A 282 -27.97 -6.68 6.65
C SER A 282 -28.72 -7.41 7.77
N SER A 283 -29.99 -7.07 7.91
CA SER A 283 -30.90 -7.77 8.82
C SER A 283 -32.23 -8.06 8.14
N ASP A 284 -32.95 -9.04 8.65
CA ASP A 284 -34.30 -9.36 8.19
C ASP A 284 -35.32 -9.02 9.28
N PRO A 285 -36.34 -8.19 9.00
CA PRO A 285 -37.30 -7.78 10.02
C PRO A 285 -38.18 -8.92 10.57
N ASP A 286 -38.48 -9.95 9.77
CA ASP A 286 -39.24 -11.15 10.17
C ASP A 286 -38.33 -12.30 10.63
N GLY A 287 -37.02 -12.21 10.37
CA GLY A 287 -35.98 -13.16 10.79
C GLY A 287 -35.62 -14.19 9.72
N ASP A 288 -36.02 -13.96 8.48
CA ASP A 288 -35.82 -14.86 7.34
C ASP A 288 -34.35 -14.97 6.90
N ARG A 289 -34.03 -16.05 6.18
CA ARG A 289 -32.63 -16.37 5.84
C ARG A 289 -32.18 -15.59 4.60
N LEU A 290 -31.28 -14.64 4.83
CA LEU A 290 -30.69 -13.85 3.75
C LEU A 290 -29.65 -14.60 2.91
N SER A 291 -29.61 -14.21 1.64
CA SER A 291 -28.58 -14.47 0.65
C SER A 291 -28.03 -13.14 0.13
N TYR A 292 -26.78 -13.13 -0.33
CA TYR A 292 -26.04 -11.91 -0.65
C TYR A 292 -25.48 -11.90 -2.05
N LYS A 293 -25.45 -10.72 -2.66
CA LYS A 293 -24.82 -10.44 -3.96
C LYS A 293 -24.09 -9.11 -3.86
N TYR A 294 -22.78 -9.14 -4.07
CA TYR A 294 -21.95 -7.93 -4.11
C TYR A 294 -21.51 -7.66 -5.56
N ASP A 295 -21.88 -6.47 -6.06
CA ASP A 295 -21.42 -5.92 -7.33
C ASP A 295 -20.57 -4.67 -7.09
N TYR A 296 -19.74 -4.29 -8.07
CA TYR A 296 -19.10 -2.98 -8.12
C TYR A 296 -19.22 -2.35 -9.52
N ARG A 297 -19.00 -1.04 -9.61
CA ARG A 297 -18.70 -0.31 -10.84
C ARG A 297 -17.79 0.88 -10.53
N LYS A 298 -17.02 1.36 -11.52
CA LYS A 298 -16.36 2.67 -11.37
C LYS A 298 -17.42 3.76 -11.52
N LYS A 299 -17.36 4.80 -10.68
CA LYS A 299 -18.38 5.85 -10.60
C LYS A 299 -18.63 6.49 -11.97
N GLY A 300 -19.90 6.57 -12.37
CA GLY A 300 -20.32 7.07 -13.69
C GLY A 300 -20.48 6.01 -14.79
N ASN A 301 -20.02 4.76 -14.59
CA ASN A 301 -20.33 3.67 -15.53
C ASN A 301 -21.78 3.19 -15.38
N SER A 302 -22.40 2.73 -16.47
CA SER A 302 -23.73 2.12 -16.44
C SER A 302 -23.73 0.68 -15.92
N SER A 303 -22.77 -0.14 -16.38
CA SER A 303 -22.70 -1.58 -16.11
C SER A 303 -22.10 -1.93 -14.75
N TRP A 304 -22.77 -2.82 -14.02
CA TRP A 304 -22.32 -3.42 -12.75
C TRP A 304 -21.59 -4.74 -12.99
N GLN A 305 -20.54 -5.02 -12.21
CA GLN A 305 -19.74 -6.24 -12.25
C GLN A 305 -19.86 -6.98 -10.90
N ARG A 306 -20.44 -8.19 -10.90
CA ARG A 306 -20.50 -9.04 -9.69
C ARG A 306 -19.09 -9.48 -9.30
N PHE A 307 -18.74 -9.37 -8.02
CA PHE A 307 -17.48 -9.93 -7.48
C PHE A 307 -17.66 -10.99 -6.39
N SER A 308 -18.80 -11.03 -5.68
CA SER A 308 -19.04 -12.08 -4.68
C SER A 308 -20.51 -12.36 -4.37
N THR A 309 -20.73 -13.48 -3.68
CA THR A 309 -21.97 -13.88 -3.00
C THR A 309 -21.71 -14.39 -1.58
N ALA A 310 -20.48 -14.28 -1.08
CA ALA A 310 -20.14 -14.59 0.31
C ALA A 310 -20.63 -13.47 1.25
N THR A 311 -20.90 -13.79 2.52
CA THR A 311 -21.37 -12.81 3.52
C THR A 311 -20.41 -11.65 3.71
N ASN A 312 -19.12 -11.95 3.96
CA ASN A 312 -18.07 -10.95 4.23
C ASN A 312 -16.93 -11.11 3.20
N PRO A 313 -17.08 -10.59 1.97
CA PRO A 313 -16.07 -10.73 0.92
C PRO A 313 -14.96 -9.67 1.04
N SER A 314 -13.95 -9.79 0.18
CA SER A 314 -13.00 -8.70 -0.10
C SER A 314 -12.82 -8.49 -1.60
N GLN A 315 -12.39 -7.29 -2.00
CA GLN A 315 -12.10 -6.94 -3.39
C GLN A 315 -10.85 -6.06 -3.48
N ARG A 316 -10.08 -6.23 -4.55
CA ARG A 316 -8.99 -5.31 -4.93
C ARG A 316 -9.29 -4.64 -6.25
N PHE A 317 -9.57 -3.35 -6.18
CA PHE A 317 -9.62 -2.43 -7.31
C PHE A 317 -8.19 -2.17 -7.80
N ARG A 318 -7.98 -2.21 -9.12
CA ARG A 318 -6.63 -2.23 -9.74
C ARG A 318 -6.26 -0.95 -10.49
N SER A 319 -7.11 0.07 -10.43
CA SER A 319 -6.85 1.40 -11.00
C SER A 319 -7.57 2.46 -10.18
N LEU A 320 -7.08 3.70 -10.27
CA LEU A 320 -7.49 4.81 -9.41
C LEU A 320 -8.93 5.30 -9.65
N GLY A 321 -9.46 6.03 -8.67
CA GLY A 321 -10.74 6.74 -8.67
C GLY A 321 -11.85 6.00 -7.91
N THR A 322 -12.98 6.68 -7.72
CA THR A 322 -14.13 6.20 -6.95
C THR A 322 -14.83 5.00 -7.59
N TYR A 323 -15.11 3.97 -6.79
CA TYR A 323 -15.94 2.82 -7.14
C TYR A 323 -17.21 2.78 -6.30
N GLU A 324 -18.36 2.65 -6.94
CA GLU A 324 -19.62 2.33 -6.25
C GLU A 324 -19.66 0.82 -6.03
N VAL A 325 -19.78 0.38 -4.78
CA VAL A 325 -20.02 -1.01 -4.39
C VAL A 325 -21.46 -1.16 -3.94
N ARG A 326 -22.20 -2.10 -4.54
CA ARG A 326 -23.57 -2.43 -4.16
C ARG A 326 -23.63 -3.80 -3.51
N LEU A 327 -24.25 -3.85 -2.34
CA LEU A 327 -24.80 -5.06 -1.76
C LEU A 327 -26.28 -5.18 -2.17
N THR A 328 -26.69 -6.34 -2.64
CA THR A 328 -28.10 -6.78 -2.62
C THR A 328 -28.25 -7.89 -1.59
N ALA A 329 -29.14 -7.70 -0.63
CA ALA A 329 -29.61 -8.75 0.27
C ALA A 329 -30.96 -9.30 -0.26
N THR A 330 -31.18 -10.60 -0.18
CA THR A 330 -32.42 -11.23 -0.66
C THR A 330 -32.84 -12.36 0.28
N ASP A 331 -34.09 -12.32 0.74
CA ASP A 331 -34.68 -13.25 1.70
C ASP A 331 -35.07 -14.61 1.08
N THR A 332 -35.70 -15.47 1.89
CA THR A 332 -36.17 -16.80 1.50
C THR A 332 -37.43 -16.81 0.63
N TYR A 333 -38.12 -15.68 0.50
CA TYR A 333 -39.33 -15.48 -0.31
C TYR A 333 -39.07 -14.74 -1.63
N GLY A 334 -37.88 -14.15 -1.78
CA GLY A 334 -37.41 -13.47 -2.98
C GLY A 334 -37.51 -11.94 -2.92
N ALA A 335 -37.90 -11.34 -1.79
CA ALA A 335 -37.83 -9.89 -1.64
C ALA A 335 -36.40 -9.46 -1.33
N SER A 336 -36.05 -8.22 -1.68
CA SER A 336 -34.67 -7.76 -1.67
C SER A 336 -34.55 -6.26 -1.46
N ASP A 337 -33.49 -5.87 -0.76
CA ASP A 337 -33.06 -4.48 -0.60
C ASP A 337 -31.60 -4.31 -1.05
N THR A 338 -31.19 -3.08 -1.36
CA THR A 338 -29.85 -2.77 -1.86
C THR A 338 -29.25 -1.50 -1.27
N GLU A 339 -28.05 -1.64 -0.69
CA GLU A 339 -27.23 -0.52 -0.22
C GLU A 339 -26.03 -0.30 -1.16
N ILE A 340 -25.65 0.96 -1.36
CA ILE A 340 -24.54 1.39 -2.23
C ILE A 340 -23.60 2.32 -1.47
N LYS A 341 -22.32 1.94 -1.37
CA LYS A 341 -21.28 2.76 -0.74
C LYS A 341 -20.11 2.99 -1.69
N GLU A 342 -19.55 4.18 -1.64
CA GLU A 342 -18.42 4.59 -2.48
C GLU A 342 -17.08 4.24 -1.82
N ILE A 343 -16.17 3.71 -2.63
CA ILE A 343 -14.81 3.32 -2.25
C ILE A 343 -13.83 4.13 -3.10
N ASP A 344 -13.02 4.97 -2.47
CA ASP A 344 -12.02 5.77 -3.17
C ASP A 344 -10.70 5.02 -3.26
N VAL A 345 -10.19 4.88 -4.49
CA VAL A 345 -8.93 4.23 -4.80
C VAL A 345 -7.93 5.31 -5.18
N GLU A 346 -7.12 5.70 -4.23
CA GLU A 346 -6.19 6.83 -4.31
C GLU A 346 -4.76 6.35 -4.62
N ASN A 347 -3.95 7.27 -5.13
CA ASN A 347 -2.51 7.09 -5.22
C ASN A 347 -1.89 7.35 -3.84
N GLN A 348 -0.71 6.80 -3.56
CA GLN A 348 0.12 7.26 -2.46
C GLN A 348 1.42 7.86 -3.01
N PRO A 349 1.86 9.04 -2.54
CA PRO A 349 3.10 9.63 -3.00
C PRO A 349 4.29 8.68 -2.70
N PRO A 350 5.30 8.63 -3.58
CA PRO A 350 6.51 7.87 -3.33
C PRO A 350 7.29 8.45 -2.15
N ASN A 351 8.23 7.68 -1.60
CA ASN A 351 9.19 8.18 -0.62
C ASN A 351 10.56 8.39 -1.26
N ALA A 352 11.08 9.61 -1.15
CA ALA A 352 12.41 10.00 -1.61
C ALA A 352 13.46 9.62 -0.57
N ASN A 353 14.46 8.82 -0.96
CA ASN A 353 15.62 8.53 -0.12
C ASN A 353 16.83 8.15 -0.95
N PHE A 354 18.03 8.56 -0.53
CA PHE A 354 19.27 8.29 -1.24
C PHE A 354 20.46 8.41 -0.28
N THR A 355 21.61 7.84 -0.64
CA THR A 355 22.90 8.13 0.00
C THR A 355 23.86 8.78 -1.00
N MET A 356 24.94 9.35 -0.48
CA MET A 356 26.01 9.99 -1.23
C MET A 356 27.32 9.55 -0.56
N SER A 357 28.36 9.25 -1.34
CA SER A 357 29.66 8.83 -0.82
C SER A 357 30.79 9.26 -1.76
N PRO A 358 31.93 9.77 -1.25
CA PRO A 358 32.21 10.07 0.16
C PRO A 358 31.40 11.27 0.68
N ASN A 359 31.28 11.40 2.01
CA ASN A 359 30.71 12.58 2.69
C ASN A 359 31.27 12.64 4.13
N PRO A 360 32.11 13.63 4.51
CA PRO A 360 32.61 14.72 3.65
C PRO A 360 33.36 14.20 2.41
N THR A 361 33.49 15.04 1.40
CA THR A 361 34.25 14.76 0.18
C THR A 361 35.35 15.79 0.02
N ASP A 362 36.48 15.38 -0.54
CA ASP A 362 37.46 16.34 -1.03
C ASP A 362 36.92 17.08 -2.26
N ARG A 363 37.42 18.28 -2.49
CA ARG A 363 37.20 19.07 -3.70
C ARG A 363 37.65 18.29 -4.94
N ASN A 364 36.90 18.45 -6.03
CA ASN A 364 37.11 17.74 -7.30
C ASN A 364 37.02 16.20 -7.26
N THR A 365 36.86 15.53 -6.10
CA THR A 365 36.61 14.08 -5.98
C THR A 365 35.21 13.68 -6.48
N THR A 366 35.08 12.47 -7.04
CA THR A 366 33.78 11.93 -7.46
C THR A 366 32.97 11.53 -6.23
N VAL A 367 31.77 12.11 -6.10
CA VAL A 367 30.72 11.66 -5.19
C VAL A 367 29.71 10.85 -5.98
N ASP A 368 29.53 9.59 -5.61
CA ASP A 368 28.51 8.69 -6.17
C ASP A 368 27.24 8.72 -5.31
N PHE A 369 26.07 8.65 -5.95
CA PHE A 369 24.76 8.71 -5.30
C PHE A 369 24.01 7.40 -5.52
N ASN A 370 23.62 6.74 -4.43
CA ASN A 370 22.85 5.49 -4.47
C ASN A 370 21.40 5.78 -4.07
N ASP A 371 20.43 5.32 -4.85
CA ASP A 371 19.02 5.56 -4.57
C ASP A 371 18.45 4.48 -3.63
N TYR A 372 17.57 4.92 -2.75
CA TYR A 372 16.77 4.07 -1.85
C TYR A 372 15.30 4.55 -1.84
N SER A 373 14.88 5.22 -2.92
CA SER A 373 13.52 5.71 -3.06
C SER A 373 12.59 4.54 -3.36
N SER A 374 11.36 4.66 -2.91
CA SER A 374 10.39 3.56 -3.02
C SER A 374 8.99 4.08 -3.18
N ASP A 375 8.15 3.28 -3.83
CA ASP A 375 6.77 3.62 -4.12
C ASP A 375 5.83 2.63 -3.40
N PRO A 376 4.80 3.09 -2.66
CA PRO A 376 3.88 2.18 -1.96
C PRO A 376 3.12 1.24 -2.90
N GLU A 377 2.95 1.66 -4.15
CA GLU A 377 2.36 0.90 -5.23
C GLU A 377 3.44 0.18 -6.09
N ASN A 378 4.73 0.35 -5.83
CA ASN A 378 5.80 -0.15 -6.71
C ASN A 378 5.60 0.32 -8.17
N ASP A 379 5.06 1.53 -8.37
CA ASP A 379 4.93 2.13 -9.69
C ASP A 379 6.24 2.85 -10.09
N SER A 380 6.42 3.16 -11.38
CA SER A 380 7.71 3.57 -11.94
C SER A 380 8.10 5.01 -11.56
N LEU A 381 9.24 5.18 -10.88
CA LEU A 381 9.75 6.48 -10.47
C LEU A 381 10.61 7.18 -11.54
N THR A 382 10.51 8.51 -11.56
CA THR A 382 11.39 9.43 -12.29
C THR A 382 12.14 10.31 -11.30
N TYR A 383 13.39 10.69 -11.62
CA TYR A 383 14.34 11.26 -10.67
C TYR A 383 14.78 12.66 -11.11
N GLN A 384 14.95 13.58 -10.15
CA GLN A 384 15.50 14.91 -10.38
C GLN A 384 16.42 15.32 -9.21
N TYR A 385 17.72 15.10 -9.38
CA TYR A 385 18.73 15.61 -8.46
C TYR A 385 19.08 17.06 -8.77
N HIS A 386 19.12 17.88 -7.73
CA HIS A 386 19.54 19.28 -7.76
C HIS A 386 20.51 19.55 -6.61
N TYR A 387 21.38 20.56 -6.74
CA TYR A 387 22.29 20.98 -5.67
C TYR A 387 22.37 22.51 -5.54
N ARG A 388 22.77 22.99 -4.37
CA ARG A 388 23.15 24.40 -4.14
C ARG A 388 24.18 24.49 -3.02
N LYS A 389 25.01 25.54 -3.01
CA LYS A 389 25.82 25.85 -1.82
C LYS A 389 24.87 26.26 -0.68
N LYS A 390 25.13 25.82 0.54
CA LYS A 390 24.22 25.97 1.69
C LYS A 390 23.82 27.44 1.89
N GLY A 391 22.51 27.69 1.95
CA GLY A 391 21.94 29.04 2.07
C GLY A 391 21.81 29.84 0.77
N ALA A 392 22.25 29.34 -0.39
CA ALA A 392 22.00 30.00 -1.67
C ALA A 392 20.51 29.97 -2.07
N LEU A 393 20.02 30.99 -2.76
CA LEU A 393 18.60 31.08 -3.15
C LEU A 393 18.21 30.11 -4.27
N SER A 394 19.11 29.88 -5.23
CA SER A 394 18.83 29.12 -6.46
C SER A 394 19.43 27.71 -6.45
N TRP A 395 18.66 26.73 -6.91
CA TRP A 395 19.10 25.36 -7.15
C TRP A 395 19.70 25.23 -8.56
N ARG A 396 20.71 24.36 -8.69
CA ARG A 396 21.31 23.92 -9.96
C ARG A 396 20.90 22.48 -10.23
N SER A 397 20.66 22.11 -11.49
CA SER A 397 20.41 20.72 -11.87
C SER A 397 21.70 19.89 -11.74
N LEU A 398 21.58 18.65 -11.26
CA LEU A 398 22.68 17.69 -11.12
C LEU A 398 22.48 16.52 -12.11
N SER A 399 21.33 15.84 -12.05
CA SER A 399 21.02 14.72 -12.95
C SER A 399 19.54 14.30 -12.89
N THR A 400 19.12 13.48 -13.86
CA THR A 400 17.82 12.79 -13.91
C THR A 400 17.94 11.26 -13.85
N ARG A 401 19.15 10.72 -13.63
CA ARG A 401 19.38 9.30 -13.34
C ARG A 401 19.00 9.01 -11.88
N ALA A 402 18.60 7.78 -11.58
CA ALA A 402 18.39 7.31 -10.19
C ALA A 402 19.71 7.35 -9.39
N GLU A 403 20.78 6.85 -10.01
CA GLU A 403 22.13 6.77 -9.44
C GLU A 403 23.08 7.58 -10.33
N PRO A 404 23.21 8.90 -10.07
CA PRO A 404 24.21 9.75 -10.71
C PRO A 404 25.53 9.78 -9.94
N SER A 405 26.52 10.46 -10.51
CA SER A 405 27.71 10.92 -9.79
C SER A 405 28.03 12.37 -10.12
N HIS A 406 28.77 13.04 -9.24
CA HIS A 406 29.09 14.46 -9.35
C HIS A 406 30.50 14.79 -8.82
N ARG A 407 31.05 15.94 -9.21
CA ARG A 407 32.30 16.50 -8.67
C ARG A 407 32.06 17.95 -8.27
N PHE A 408 32.32 18.29 -7.01
CA PHE A 408 32.15 19.65 -6.51
C PHE A 408 33.46 20.43 -6.66
N THR A 409 33.44 21.52 -7.43
CA THR A 409 34.63 22.27 -7.84
C THR A 409 34.91 23.51 -6.98
N SER A 410 34.38 23.58 -5.76
CA SER A 410 34.54 24.70 -4.83
C SER A 410 34.23 24.25 -3.41
N LEU A 411 34.92 24.80 -2.41
CA LEU A 411 34.86 24.37 -1.01
C LEU A 411 33.57 24.75 -0.27
N GLY A 412 33.29 24.05 0.83
CA GLY A 412 32.23 24.30 1.81
C GLY A 412 30.94 23.49 1.59
N THR A 413 29.98 23.63 2.51
CA THR A 413 28.76 22.81 2.52
C THR A 413 27.83 23.04 1.32
N TYR A 414 27.35 21.96 0.71
CA TYR A 414 26.30 21.94 -0.29
C TYR A 414 25.07 21.19 0.21
N GLU A 415 23.89 21.71 -0.10
CA GLU A 415 22.63 20.98 0.00
C GLU A 415 22.38 20.26 -1.33
N VAL A 416 22.21 18.94 -1.31
CA VAL A 416 21.75 18.16 -2.47
C VAL A 416 20.33 17.67 -2.21
N ARG A 417 19.44 17.90 -3.17
CA ARG A 417 18.03 17.51 -3.14
C ARG A 417 17.73 16.52 -4.26
N LEU A 418 17.26 15.34 -3.88
CA LEU A 418 16.51 14.46 -4.76
C LEU A 418 15.03 14.82 -4.71
N ARG A 419 14.38 14.90 -5.87
CA ARG A 419 12.94 14.71 -6.03
C ARG A 419 12.69 13.41 -6.79
N VAL A 420 11.80 12.56 -6.30
CA VAL A 420 11.24 11.45 -7.08
C VAL A 420 9.77 11.72 -7.39
N THR A 421 9.31 11.33 -8.57
CA THR A 421 7.93 11.54 -9.04
C THR A 421 7.44 10.28 -9.75
N ASP A 422 6.26 9.82 -9.39
CA ASP A 422 5.65 8.59 -9.91
C ASP A 422 4.98 8.77 -11.30
N ILE A 423 4.27 7.74 -11.77
CA ILE A 423 3.53 7.75 -13.05
C ILE A 423 2.18 8.49 -13.01
N HIS A 424 1.80 9.03 -11.87
CA HIS A 424 0.53 9.71 -11.61
C HIS A 424 0.71 11.22 -11.30
N GLY A 425 1.94 11.63 -10.97
CA GLY A 425 2.38 13.00 -10.80
C GLY A 425 2.65 13.40 -9.35
N ASP A 426 2.41 12.50 -8.39
CA ASP A 426 2.74 12.73 -6.99
C ASP A 426 4.25 12.53 -6.76
N TYR A 427 4.78 13.18 -5.72
CA TYR A 427 6.22 13.28 -5.51
C TYR A 427 6.59 13.53 -4.05
N ASP A 428 7.81 13.13 -3.71
CA ASP A 428 8.49 13.48 -2.46
C ASP A 428 9.87 14.07 -2.75
N THR A 429 10.44 14.78 -1.78
CA THR A 429 11.77 15.38 -1.89
C THR A 429 12.62 15.11 -0.66
N LYS A 430 13.81 14.57 -0.87
CA LYS A 430 14.83 14.41 0.18
C LYS A 430 15.94 15.40 -0.04
N THR A 431 16.29 16.17 0.98
CA THR A 431 17.52 16.99 0.98
C THR A 431 18.51 16.42 1.99
N LYS A 432 19.79 16.37 1.63
CA LYS A 432 20.93 16.00 2.47
C LYS A 432 22.06 17.01 2.24
N GLU A 433 22.94 17.15 3.21
CA GLU A 433 24.11 18.03 3.10
C GLU A 433 25.39 17.22 2.84
N ILE A 434 26.34 17.83 2.15
CA ILE A 434 27.70 17.34 1.94
C ILE A 434 28.69 18.47 2.12
N ASP A 435 29.73 18.23 2.91
CA ASP A 435 30.84 19.17 3.06
C ASP A 435 31.93 18.83 2.04
N VAL A 436 32.40 19.88 1.34
CA VAL A 436 33.44 19.80 0.32
C VAL A 436 34.71 20.42 0.89
N GLU A 437 35.65 19.57 1.25
CA GLU A 437 36.87 19.88 1.98
C GLU A 437 38.07 20.02 1.03
N ASN A 438 39.21 20.49 1.55
CA ASN A 438 40.39 20.86 0.78
C ASN A 438 41.49 19.80 0.93
N ILE A 439 42.16 19.41 -0.16
CA ILE A 439 43.29 18.48 -0.06
C ILE A 439 44.55 19.25 0.28
N SER A 440 45.11 19.06 1.49
CA SER A 440 46.36 19.70 1.89
C SER A 440 47.51 19.39 0.92
N PRO A 441 48.35 20.38 0.54
CA PRO A 441 49.46 20.14 -0.37
C PRO A 441 50.55 19.28 0.26
N GLU A 442 51.27 18.53 -0.58
CA GLU A 442 52.52 17.86 -0.25
C GLU A 442 53.74 18.67 -0.72
N VAL A 443 54.90 18.39 -0.14
CA VAL A 443 56.19 18.95 -0.59
C VAL A 443 57.31 17.94 -0.44
N LYS A 444 58.17 17.88 -1.45
CA LYS A 444 59.46 17.16 -1.43
C LYS A 444 60.57 18.20 -1.50
N VAL A 445 61.59 18.03 -0.65
CA VAL A 445 62.76 18.90 -0.57
C VAL A 445 64.00 18.01 -0.63
N ASN A 446 64.96 18.39 -1.46
CA ASN A 446 66.26 17.75 -1.61
C ASN A 446 67.35 18.80 -1.73
N TYR A 447 68.60 18.39 -1.48
CA TYR A 447 69.77 19.25 -1.60
C TYR A 447 70.89 18.52 -2.37
N ASN A 448 71.76 19.28 -3.02
CA ASN A 448 72.93 18.79 -3.74
C ASN A 448 74.05 19.85 -3.66
N PRO A 449 75.33 19.50 -3.41
CA PRO A 449 75.87 18.13 -3.25
C PRO A 449 75.43 17.45 -1.94
N SER A 450 75.74 16.15 -1.82
CA SER A 450 75.56 15.37 -0.59
C SER A 450 76.58 14.22 -0.57
N PRO A 451 77.57 14.20 0.36
CA PRO A 451 77.83 15.18 1.42
C PRO A 451 78.15 16.60 0.92
N VAL A 452 78.05 17.57 1.83
CA VAL A 452 78.43 18.98 1.63
C VAL A 452 79.73 19.26 2.39
N TYR A 453 80.57 20.11 1.83
CA TYR A 453 81.81 20.63 2.42
C TYR A 453 81.81 22.17 2.39
N GLU A 454 82.73 22.82 3.11
CA GLU A 454 82.82 24.28 3.11
C GLU A 454 83.24 24.82 1.72
N GLY A 455 82.63 25.93 1.31
CA GLY A 455 82.76 26.53 -0.02
C GLY A 455 81.98 25.81 -1.13
N ASP A 456 81.22 24.76 -0.83
CA ASP A 456 80.29 24.18 -1.81
C ASP A 456 79.10 25.11 -2.07
N ASP A 457 78.75 25.29 -3.35
CA ASP A 457 77.46 25.86 -3.75
C ASP A 457 76.36 24.79 -3.57
N VAL A 458 75.41 25.02 -2.67
CA VAL A 458 74.36 24.04 -2.32
C VAL A 458 73.02 24.39 -2.95
N ASP A 459 72.64 23.64 -4.00
CA ASP A 459 71.30 23.68 -4.59
C ASP A 459 70.27 23.02 -3.67
N ILE A 460 69.35 23.80 -3.12
CA ILE A 460 68.17 23.31 -2.40
C ILE A 460 66.97 23.32 -3.36
N CYS A 461 66.52 22.15 -3.79
CA CYS A 461 65.39 21.99 -4.70
C CYS A 461 64.11 21.60 -3.95
N ILE A 462 62.98 22.16 -4.41
CA ILE A 462 61.66 22.01 -3.81
C ILE A 462 60.66 21.68 -4.92
N THR A 463 60.04 20.51 -4.83
CA THR A 463 58.94 20.08 -5.70
C THR A 463 57.66 19.97 -4.86
N PRO A 464 56.74 20.96 -4.95
CA PRO A 464 55.43 20.90 -4.30
C PRO A 464 54.44 20.11 -5.16
N THR A 465 53.52 19.38 -4.53
CA THR A 465 52.46 18.62 -5.23
C THR A 465 51.13 18.76 -4.51
N ASP A 466 50.06 18.72 -5.29
CA ASP A 466 48.70 19.07 -4.88
C ASP A 466 47.70 18.36 -5.81
N GLU A 467 46.69 17.68 -5.25
CA GLU A 467 45.82 16.78 -6.01
C GLU A 467 44.60 17.48 -6.65
N ASP A 468 43.99 18.45 -5.94
CA ASP A 468 42.79 19.15 -6.43
C ASP A 468 43.11 20.40 -7.28
N LYS A 469 44.39 20.80 -7.30
CA LYS A 469 45.10 21.70 -8.23
C LYS A 469 44.95 23.19 -7.96
N ASP A 470 45.09 23.61 -6.71
CA ASP A 470 45.26 25.03 -6.38
C ASP A 470 46.66 25.58 -6.74
N ARG A 471 46.78 26.91 -6.74
CA ARG A 471 47.99 27.63 -7.20
C ARG A 471 48.96 27.83 -6.04
N LEU A 472 49.97 26.97 -5.99
CA LEU A 472 50.83 26.83 -4.83
C LEU A 472 51.78 28.01 -4.63
N LYS A 473 52.15 28.25 -3.36
CA LYS A 473 53.22 29.14 -2.93
C LYS A 473 54.23 28.37 -2.09
N ILE A 474 55.51 28.47 -2.45
CA ILE A 474 56.66 27.98 -1.69
C ILE A 474 57.28 29.14 -0.89
N THR A 475 57.70 28.87 0.34
CA THR A 475 58.64 29.72 1.09
C THR A 475 59.73 28.85 1.73
N LEU A 476 61.00 29.15 1.48
CA LEU A 476 62.17 28.48 2.05
C LEU A 476 62.90 29.40 3.02
N TYR A 477 63.19 28.86 4.20
CA TYR A 477 64.11 29.42 5.17
C TYR A 477 65.32 28.52 5.35
N ILE A 478 66.49 29.11 5.66
CA ILE A 478 67.72 28.40 6.04
C ILE A 478 68.32 29.04 7.31
N GLN A 479 69.00 28.23 8.12
CA GLN A 479 69.68 28.67 9.33
C GLN A 479 70.93 27.81 9.61
N LYS A 480 72.12 28.43 9.66
CA LYS A 480 73.31 27.84 10.29
C LYS A 480 73.08 27.76 11.81
N LYS A 481 73.43 26.64 12.43
CA LYS A 481 73.22 26.38 13.86
C LYS A 481 73.86 27.47 14.74
N GLY A 482 73.04 28.12 15.57
CA GLY A 482 73.45 29.26 16.39
C GLY A 482 73.40 30.63 15.69
N GLY A 483 73.25 30.67 14.37
CA GLY A 483 73.00 31.87 13.59
C GLY A 483 71.51 32.23 13.48
N SER A 484 71.21 33.30 12.74
CA SER A 484 69.84 33.77 12.46
C SER A 484 69.19 33.02 11.31
N THR A 485 67.89 32.75 11.40
CA THR A 485 67.07 32.24 10.29
C THR A 485 66.97 33.27 9.17
N GLN A 486 67.24 32.88 7.93
CA GLN A 486 67.12 33.72 6.73
C GLN A 486 66.05 33.17 5.79
N LYS A 487 65.26 34.05 5.15
CA LYS A 487 64.32 33.67 4.08
C LYS A 487 65.01 33.81 2.73
N VAL A 488 65.19 32.71 2.02
CA VAL A 488 66.04 32.65 0.81
C VAL A 488 65.25 32.42 -0.49
N LEU A 489 64.08 31.78 -0.42
CA LEU A 489 63.17 31.66 -1.57
C LEU A 489 61.72 31.97 -1.16
N GLU A 490 61.01 32.73 -1.98
CA GLU A 490 59.57 32.89 -1.90
C GLU A 490 59.00 32.99 -3.31
N VAL A 491 58.25 31.97 -3.74
CA VAL A 491 57.68 31.88 -5.09
C VAL A 491 56.20 31.54 -4.96
N SER A 492 55.35 32.37 -5.54
CA SER A 492 53.89 32.24 -5.49
C SER A 492 53.32 31.90 -6.87
N ASN A 493 52.09 31.39 -6.92
CA ASN A 493 51.37 31.09 -8.15
C ASN A 493 52.07 30.04 -9.03
N LEU A 494 52.39 28.88 -8.44
CA LEU A 494 52.96 27.71 -9.12
C LEU A 494 51.89 26.67 -9.47
N ASP A 495 52.18 25.81 -10.44
CA ASP A 495 51.41 24.60 -10.72
C ASP A 495 51.93 23.42 -9.87
N SER A 496 51.02 22.52 -9.48
CA SER A 496 51.34 21.22 -8.86
C SER A 496 52.41 20.47 -9.67
N GLY A 497 53.51 20.09 -9.02
CA GLY A 497 54.68 19.45 -9.63
C GLY A 497 55.75 20.41 -10.19
N THR A 498 55.61 21.73 -10.03
CA THR A 498 56.60 22.70 -10.54
C THR A 498 57.80 22.84 -9.61
N GLU A 499 58.90 22.17 -9.93
CA GLU A 499 60.16 22.28 -9.18
C GLU A 499 60.72 23.72 -9.17
N LYS A 500 61.26 24.14 -8.02
CA LYS A 500 62.01 25.39 -7.85
C LYS A 500 63.22 25.12 -6.96
N CYS A 501 64.40 25.51 -7.42
CA CYS A 501 65.65 25.42 -6.65
C CYS A 501 66.14 26.81 -6.22
N HIS A 502 66.94 26.84 -5.17
CA HIS A 502 67.72 28.00 -4.74
C HIS A 502 69.12 27.54 -4.32
N THR A 503 70.14 28.10 -4.96
CA THR A 503 71.55 27.84 -4.68
C THR A 503 72.01 28.72 -3.51
N VAL A 504 72.58 28.10 -2.48
CA VAL A 504 73.30 28.79 -1.40
C VAL A 504 74.77 28.74 -1.76
N GLU A 505 75.29 29.85 -2.27
CA GLU A 505 76.69 30.01 -2.72
C GLU A 505 77.66 30.03 -1.52
N ASP A 506 78.88 29.51 -1.71
CA ASP A 506 80.03 29.61 -0.77
C ASP A 506 79.68 29.26 0.70
N ILE A 507 79.20 28.03 0.94
CA ILE A 507 78.66 27.65 2.25
C ILE A 507 79.75 27.50 3.32
N GLU A 508 79.60 28.16 4.48
CA GLU A 508 80.49 27.93 5.62
C GLU A 508 80.33 26.49 6.20
N ASP A 509 81.27 26.07 7.04
CA ASP A 509 81.21 24.81 7.78
C ASP A 509 79.99 24.67 8.71
N GLY A 510 79.69 23.46 9.16
CA GLY A 510 78.80 23.20 10.30
C GLY A 510 77.38 22.73 9.94
N GLU A 511 76.50 22.72 10.94
CA GLU A 511 75.12 22.22 10.81
C GLU A 511 74.15 23.29 10.28
N TYR A 512 73.37 22.92 9.28
CA TYR A 512 72.34 23.76 8.66
C TYR A 512 70.96 23.11 8.78
N GLU A 513 69.96 23.91 9.14
CA GLU A 513 68.54 23.55 9.09
C GLU A 513 67.83 24.39 8.02
N THR A 514 67.05 23.72 7.18
CA THR A 514 66.15 24.36 6.21
C THR A 514 64.70 24.08 6.59
N THR A 515 63.84 25.08 6.48
CA THR A 515 62.40 24.96 6.73
C THR A 515 61.64 25.46 5.51
N THR A 516 60.97 24.53 4.82
CA THR A 516 60.17 24.78 3.62
C THR A 516 58.70 24.71 3.97
N THR A 517 57.94 25.77 3.70
CA THR A 517 56.48 25.78 3.77
C THR A 517 55.87 25.93 2.39
N VAL A 518 54.90 25.07 2.08
CA VAL A 518 54.07 25.12 0.87
C VAL A 518 52.62 25.36 1.28
N THR A 519 51.91 26.24 0.57
CA THR A 519 50.49 26.52 0.80
C THR A 519 49.76 26.71 -0.53
N ASP A 520 48.51 26.27 -0.56
CA ASP A 520 47.53 26.44 -1.64
C ASP A 520 46.68 27.72 -1.48
N GLY A 521 46.68 28.31 -0.27
CA GLY A 521 45.83 29.44 0.14
C GLY A 521 44.71 29.08 1.13
N ASN A 522 44.43 27.79 1.33
CA ASN A 522 43.42 27.25 2.26
C ASN A 522 44.09 26.54 3.46
N ASP A 523 45.17 25.79 3.21
CA ASP A 523 45.97 25.03 4.18
C ASP A 523 47.49 25.13 3.86
N SER A 524 48.36 24.51 4.66
CA SER A 524 49.81 24.53 4.43
C SER A 524 50.55 23.32 5.00
N LYS A 525 51.63 22.94 4.31
CA LYS A 525 52.55 21.88 4.70
C LYS A 525 53.94 22.44 4.92
N THR A 526 54.51 22.18 6.09
CA THR A 526 55.90 22.50 6.40
C THR A 526 56.73 21.22 6.49
N VAL A 527 57.92 21.24 5.90
CA VAL A 527 58.94 20.18 5.99
C VAL A 527 60.26 20.83 6.38
N THR A 528 60.93 20.23 7.35
CA THR A 528 62.27 20.62 7.82
C THR A 528 63.28 19.58 7.35
N LEU A 529 64.42 20.05 6.84
CA LEU A 529 65.51 19.23 6.29
C LEU A 529 66.83 19.78 6.82
N THR A 530 67.63 18.92 7.46
CA THR A 530 68.95 19.26 8.01
C THR A 530 70.08 18.63 7.22
N PHE A 531 71.19 19.33 7.09
CA PHE A 531 72.45 18.80 6.53
C PHE A 531 73.66 19.41 7.26
N THR A 532 74.86 18.92 6.95
CA THR A 532 76.10 19.38 7.58
C THR A 532 77.14 19.63 6.49
N ALA A 533 77.64 20.86 6.41
CA ALA A 533 78.85 21.18 5.67
C ALA A 533 80.05 20.76 6.52
N LYS A 534 80.94 19.92 5.97
CA LYS A 534 82.18 19.52 6.65
C LYS A 534 83.27 20.55 6.41
N GLU A 535 84.09 20.80 7.41
CA GLU A 535 85.34 21.53 7.22
C GLU A 535 86.28 20.73 6.27
N LEU A 536 86.85 21.43 5.29
CA LEU A 536 87.97 21.03 4.47
C LEU A 536 89.28 21.29 5.24
N SER A 537 90.16 20.29 5.30
CA SER A 537 91.39 20.36 6.08
C SER A 537 92.58 19.74 5.35
N ILE A 538 93.75 20.33 5.60
CA ILE A 538 95.07 19.81 5.27
C ILE A 538 95.87 19.66 6.56
N THR A 539 96.63 18.59 6.69
CA THR A 539 97.70 18.44 7.70
C THR A 539 99.01 18.15 6.97
N GLY A 540 100.01 19.01 7.14
CA GLY A 540 101.32 18.86 6.53
C GLY A 540 102.26 18.00 7.38
N HIS A 541 103.13 17.25 6.70
CA HIS A 541 104.17 16.43 7.33
C HIS A 541 105.48 16.56 6.55
N VAL A 542 106.58 16.79 7.29
CA VAL A 542 107.93 16.88 6.75
C VAL A 542 108.75 15.80 7.44
N ASN A 543 109.00 14.70 6.71
CA ASN A 543 109.61 13.48 7.23
C ASN A 543 111.00 13.25 6.64
N HIS A 544 111.84 12.49 7.35
CA HIS A 544 113.09 11.96 6.81
C HIS A 544 112.82 10.84 5.79
N THR A 545 113.81 10.55 4.94
CA THR A 545 113.89 9.21 4.32
C THR A 545 114.29 8.15 5.37
N ASP A 546 113.89 6.89 5.19
CA ASP A 546 114.06 5.79 6.17
C ASP A 546 115.46 5.72 6.81
N LYS A 547 116.50 5.91 5.99
CA LYS A 547 117.92 5.86 6.40
C LYS A 547 118.37 7.05 7.23
N TRP A 548 117.74 8.20 7.02
CA TRP A 548 117.96 9.39 7.83
C TRP A 548 117.15 9.29 9.13
N GLU A 549 115.92 8.77 9.12
CA GLU A 549 115.16 8.52 10.35
C GLU A 549 115.91 7.56 11.29
N GLU A 550 116.37 6.40 10.79
CA GLU A 550 117.23 5.48 11.55
C GLU A 550 118.47 6.18 12.12
N LYS A 551 119.07 7.10 11.35
CA LYS A 551 120.26 7.84 11.74
C LYS A 551 119.97 8.86 12.86
N HIS A 552 118.85 9.57 12.80
CA HIS A 552 118.39 10.51 13.85
C HIS A 552 118.01 9.78 15.13
N MET A 553 117.30 8.65 15.03
CA MET A 553 116.99 7.77 16.17
C MET A 553 118.26 7.26 16.88
N VAL A 554 119.30 6.87 16.12
CA VAL A 554 120.59 6.41 16.68
C VAL A 554 121.39 7.55 17.32
N LEU A 555 121.23 8.79 16.84
CA LEU A 555 121.88 9.97 17.43
C LEU A 555 121.11 10.56 18.63
N GLY A 556 119.84 10.17 18.82
CA GLY A 556 118.97 10.72 19.85
C GLY A 556 118.38 12.09 19.50
N ASN A 557 118.31 12.42 18.20
CA ASN A 557 117.69 13.64 17.72
C ASN A 557 116.15 13.49 17.70
N PRO A 558 115.39 14.57 17.99
CA PRO A 558 113.99 14.70 17.61
C PRO A 558 113.75 14.51 16.10
N LEU A 559 112.53 14.10 15.72
CA LEU A 559 112.14 13.81 14.33
C LEU A 559 111.81 15.07 13.50
N ASP A 560 111.74 16.23 14.17
CA ASP A 560 111.64 17.57 13.59
C ASP A 560 113.01 18.25 13.44
N HIS A 561 114.12 17.55 13.72
CA HIS A 561 115.48 18.06 13.52
C HIS A 561 116.10 17.46 12.26
N PHE A 562 116.56 18.28 11.31
CA PHE A 562 117.17 17.84 10.05
C PHE A 562 118.60 18.36 9.90
N TYR A 563 119.42 17.67 9.10
CA TYR A 563 120.72 18.17 8.64
C TYR A 563 120.61 18.80 7.26
N SER A 564 121.28 19.94 7.04
CA SER A 564 121.37 20.55 5.72
C SER A 564 122.02 19.59 4.73
N GLY A 565 121.30 19.32 3.63
CA GLY A 565 121.69 18.34 2.62
C GLY A 565 120.92 17.01 2.69
N GLU A 566 120.02 16.85 3.65
CA GLU A 566 119.00 15.81 3.61
C GLU A 566 117.99 16.00 2.46
N ARG A 567 117.21 14.95 2.22
CA ARG A 567 116.01 14.98 1.37
C ARG A 567 114.80 14.99 2.30
N PHE A 568 114.03 16.07 2.25
CA PHE A 568 112.78 16.20 2.99
C PHE A 568 111.70 15.44 2.20
N LEU A 569 111.07 14.45 2.82
CA LEU A 569 109.85 13.84 2.28
C LEU A 569 108.67 14.69 2.72
N LEU A 570 107.91 15.20 1.76
CA LEU A 570 106.76 16.06 2.00
C LEU A 570 105.51 15.21 1.82
N LEU A 571 104.71 15.08 2.88
CA LEU A 571 103.42 14.39 2.84
C LEU A 571 102.34 15.33 3.34
N ALA A 572 101.12 15.17 2.83
CA ALA A 572 99.98 15.94 3.29
C ALA A 572 98.72 15.07 3.30
N ASP A 573 98.10 14.96 4.48
CA ASP A 573 96.82 14.27 4.64
C ASP A 573 95.67 15.27 4.52
N LEU A 574 94.66 14.90 3.73
CA LEU A 574 93.50 15.71 3.36
C LEU A 574 92.20 14.98 3.71
N ILE A 575 91.10 15.74 3.81
CA ILE A 575 89.76 15.16 3.73
C ILE A 575 89.44 14.72 2.28
N ASP A 576 88.59 13.70 2.12
CA ASP A 576 88.18 13.16 0.82
C ASP A 576 87.27 14.14 0.05
N TYR A 577 87.91 15.02 -0.73
CA TYR A 577 87.31 16.04 -1.58
C TYR A 577 88.21 16.34 -2.81
N PRO A 578 87.65 16.61 -4.01
CA PRO A 578 88.45 16.91 -5.20
C PRO A 578 89.34 18.16 -5.09
N VAL A 579 90.63 17.99 -5.40
CA VAL A 579 91.69 19.02 -5.34
C VAL A 579 91.98 19.59 -6.73
N ASP A 580 92.29 20.90 -6.80
CA ASP A 580 92.87 21.58 -7.98
C ASP A 580 94.40 21.44 -7.99
N TYR A 581 95.04 21.80 -6.87
CA TYR A 581 96.47 21.64 -6.63
C TYR A 581 96.80 21.55 -5.14
N LEU A 582 97.96 20.97 -4.83
CA LEU A 582 98.62 21.08 -3.54
C LEU A 582 100.09 21.44 -3.78
N ASN A 583 100.52 22.58 -3.24
CA ASN A 583 101.90 23.05 -3.29
C ASN A 583 102.46 23.17 -1.87
N VAL A 584 103.75 22.92 -1.70
CA VAL A 584 104.51 23.35 -0.51
C VAL A 584 105.43 24.50 -0.91
N PHE A 585 105.26 25.63 -0.24
CA PHE A 585 106.17 26.76 -0.32
C PHE A 585 107.25 26.59 0.75
N PHE A 586 108.48 26.40 0.31
CA PHE A 586 109.65 26.31 1.19
C PHE A 586 110.40 27.64 1.18
N GLU A 587 110.71 28.17 2.37
CA GLU A 587 111.62 29.30 2.54
C GLU A 587 112.74 28.94 3.53
N GLY A 588 113.99 29.08 3.09
CA GLY A 588 115.16 28.74 3.91
C GLY A 588 116.38 29.61 3.61
N TYR A 589 117.01 30.17 4.64
CA TYR A 589 118.24 30.95 4.46
C TYR A 589 119.45 30.05 4.26
N GLN A 590 120.22 30.28 3.20
CA GLN A 590 121.53 29.67 3.00
C GLN A 590 122.60 30.35 3.87
N LEU A 591 123.75 29.69 4.10
CA LEU A 591 124.85 30.18 4.93
C LEU A 591 125.47 31.49 4.40
N ASN A 592 125.47 31.68 3.08
CA ASN A 592 125.83 32.91 2.38
C ASN A 592 124.85 34.10 2.62
N SER A 593 123.78 33.90 3.40
CA SER A 593 122.68 34.86 3.69
C SER A 593 121.73 35.17 2.53
N ASN A 594 121.77 34.42 1.42
CA ASN A 594 120.69 34.40 0.45
C ASN A 594 119.46 33.68 1.04
N LEU A 595 118.26 34.14 0.69
CA LEU A 595 117.04 33.37 0.87
C LEU A 595 116.91 32.42 -0.32
N TYR A 596 116.78 31.13 -0.05
CA TYR A 596 116.34 30.12 -1.02
C TYR A 596 114.83 29.95 -0.87
N THR A 597 114.11 29.98 -1.99
CA THR A 597 112.67 29.70 -2.04
C THR A 597 112.36 28.69 -3.13
N GLU A 598 111.44 27.76 -2.85
CA GLU A 598 111.00 26.76 -3.83
C GLU A 598 109.52 26.43 -3.62
N THR A 599 108.81 26.19 -4.73
CA THR A 599 107.41 25.74 -4.72
C THR A 599 107.39 24.31 -5.22
N VAL A 600 107.20 23.35 -4.30
CA VAL A 600 107.16 21.92 -4.61
C VAL A 600 105.70 21.50 -4.83
N PRO A 601 105.28 21.16 -6.05
CA PRO A 601 103.96 20.57 -6.28
C PRO A 601 103.95 19.13 -5.79
N LEU A 602 102.99 18.78 -4.93
CA LEU A 602 102.79 17.39 -4.49
C LEU A 602 101.92 16.64 -5.50
N SER A 603 102.01 15.32 -5.49
CA SER A 603 101.16 14.41 -6.29
C SER A 603 100.31 13.54 -5.37
N ALA A 604 99.06 13.28 -5.75
CA ALA A 604 98.20 12.35 -5.02
C ALA A 604 98.76 10.93 -5.04
N ASP A 605 99.00 10.34 -3.87
CA ASP A 605 99.19 8.89 -3.71
C ASP A 605 97.82 8.21 -3.54
N SER A 606 96.89 8.90 -2.86
CA SER A 606 95.48 8.54 -2.74
C SER A 606 94.60 9.81 -2.72
N PRO A 607 93.26 9.72 -2.77
CA PRO A 607 92.38 10.89 -2.67
C PRO A 607 92.59 11.75 -1.42
N VAL A 608 93.07 11.12 -0.32
CA VAL A 608 93.25 11.72 1.01
C VAL A 608 94.71 11.90 1.41
N SER A 609 95.68 11.51 0.58
CA SER A 609 97.10 11.65 0.95
C SER A 609 97.96 11.95 -0.27
N TRP A 610 98.77 13.01 -0.15
CA TRP A 610 99.57 13.60 -1.21
C TRP A 610 101.04 13.58 -0.81
N VAL A 611 101.93 13.31 -1.77
CA VAL A 611 103.35 13.10 -1.54
C VAL A 611 104.22 13.88 -2.52
N GLY A 612 105.41 14.26 -2.06
CA GLY A 612 106.47 14.90 -2.83
C GLY A 612 107.79 14.83 -2.06
N ASP A 613 108.83 15.43 -2.61
CA ASP A 613 110.10 15.59 -1.89
C ASP A 613 110.82 16.86 -2.29
N LEU A 614 111.60 17.41 -1.36
CA LEU A 614 112.53 18.51 -1.59
C LEU A 614 113.97 18.01 -1.42
N TYR A 615 114.78 18.17 -2.47
CA TYR A 615 116.21 17.91 -2.43
C TYR A 615 116.96 18.80 -3.43
N ASN A 616 117.87 19.63 -2.90
CA ASN A 616 118.83 20.37 -3.72
C ASN A 616 120.26 20.05 -3.23
N SER A 617 121.16 19.72 -4.17
CA SER A 617 122.58 19.50 -3.89
C SER A 617 123.30 20.74 -3.35
N GLU A 618 122.79 21.96 -3.58
CA GLU A 618 123.31 23.18 -2.93
C GLU A 618 123.23 23.10 -1.41
N PHE A 619 122.26 22.37 -0.84
CA PHE A 619 122.16 22.21 0.61
C PHE A 619 123.34 21.41 1.22
N GLN A 620 124.22 20.82 0.38
CA GLN A 620 125.44 20.10 0.76
C GLN A 620 126.74 20.89 0.51
N ASP A 621 126.71 22.03 -0.19
CA ASP A 621 127.93 22.84 -0.41
C ASP A 621 128.25 23.71 0.81
N GLY A 622 129.54 23.85 1.14
CA GLY A 622 130.00 24.60 2.32
C GLY A 622 129.62 26.08 2.36
N ASN A 623 129.14 26.67 1.26
CA ASN A 623 128.72 28.07 1.15
C ASN A 623 127.20 28.25 0.95
N THR A 624 126.54 27.33 0.26
CA THR A 624 125.09 27.39 -0.03
C THR A 624 124.24 26.45 0.85
N LYS A 625 124.83 25.68 1.76
CA LYS A 625 124.09 24.91 2.76
C LYS A 625 123.10 25.76 3.56
N LEU A 626 121.96 25.17 3.94
CA LEU A 626 120.97 25.78 4.81
C LEU A 626 121.61 26.17 6.15
N ARG A 627 121.21 27.33 6.65
CA ARG A 627 121.66 27.88 7.93
C ARG A 627 120.92 27.17 9.07
N GLY A 628 121.65 26.88 10.15
CA GLY A 628 121.06 26.27 11.35
C GLY A 628 120.03 27.17 12.05
N GLY A 629 119.00 26.54 12.61
CA GLY A 629 117.77 27.17 13.10
C GLY A 629 116.51 26.64 12.40
N VAL A 630 115.34 27.10 12.87
CA VAL A 630 114.03 26.74 12.30
C VAL A 630 113.92 27.19 10.84
N ILE A 631 113.43 26.28 10.00
CA ILE A 631 112.97 26.50 8.63
C ILE A 631 111.49 26.08 8.52
N THR A 632 110.79 26.65 7.54
CA THR A 632 109.32 26.56 7.43
C THR A 632 108.90 26.02 6.08
N PHE A 633 107.88 25.15 6.10
CA PHE A 633 107.22 24.56 4.95
C PHE A 633 105.73 24.90 5.03
N ASP A 634 105.29 25.85 4.20
CA ASP A 634 103.88 26.26 4.11
C ASP A 634 103.16 25.41 3.05
N PHE A 635 102.35 24.47 3.51
CA PHE A 635 101.48 23.66 2.67
C PHE A 635 100.25 24.48 2.28
N GLU A 636 99.92 24.53 0.99
CA GLU A 636 98.72 25.15 0.44
C GLU A 636 97.98 24.16 -0.45
N VAL A 637 96.72 23.87 -0.12
CA VAL A 637 95.79 23.14 -0.97
C VAL A 637 94.71 24.09 -1.49
N LYS A 638 94.40 23.99 -2.78
CA LYS A 638 93.18 24.54 -3.36
C LYS A 638 92.25 23.40 -3.75
N TYR A 639 91.01 23.43 -3.28
CA TYR A 639 89.95 22.50 -3.65
C TYR A 639 89.18 22.97 -4.89
N GLN A 640 88.45 22.05 -5.54
CA GLN A 640 87.75 22.32 -6.81
C GLN A 640 86.59 23.31 -6.68
N ASN A 641 85.96 23.43 -5.50
CA ASN A 641 84.97 24.48 -5.22
C ASN A 641 85.59 25.89 -5.09
N GLY A 642 86.91 26.00 -4.92
CA GLY A 642 87.61 27.28 -4.78
C GLY A 642 88.28 27.46 -3.43
N THR A 643 87.84 26.75 -2.39
CA THR A 643 88.38 26.85 -1.02
C THR A 643 89.89 26.62 -1.01
N ILE A 644 90.61 27.50 -0.31
CA ILE A 644 92.05 27.38 -0.07
C ILE A 644 92.27 27.15 1.42
N LYS A 645 92.97 26.07 1.78
CA LYS A 645 93.42 25.77 3.15
C LYS A 645 94.95 25.70 3.18
N ARG A 646 95.52 26.05 4.33
CA ARG A 646 96.97 26.03 4.56
C ARG A 646 97.30 25.40 5.90
N ASP A 647 98.47 24.77 5.97
CA ASP A 647 99.09 24.32 7.21
C ASP A 647 100.61 24.59 7.15
N THR A 648 101.24 24.81 8.30
CA THR A 648 102.61 25.34 8.40
C THR A 648 103.47 24.43 9.26
N VAL A 649 104.31 23.61 8.61
CA VAL A 649 105.23 22.70 9.29
C VAL A 649 106.57 23.40 9.51
N ASN A 650 107.10 23.32 10.73
CA ASN A 650 108.41 23.86 11.08
C ASN A 650 109.35 22.71 11.48
N VAL A 651 110.60 22.78 11.02
CA VAL A 651 111.67 21.83 11.37
C VAL A 651 112.98 22.58 11.64
N GLU A 652 113.86 22.05 12.49
CA GLU A 652 115.10 22.69 12.94
C GLU A 652 116.32 22.15 12.16
N ILE A 653 117.09 23.02 11.49
CA ILE A 653 118.38 22.63 10.91
C ILE A 653 119.46 22.62 12.00
N ILE A 654 119.97 21.43 12.33
CA ILE A 654 120.93 21.23 13.44
C ILE A 654 122.41 21.08 13.02
N GLY A 655 122.70 21.05 11.72
CA GLY A 655 124.05 20.91 11.18
C GLY A 655 124.03 20.66 9.67
N ASP A 656 125.09 20.07 9.11
CA ASP A 656 125.06 19.51 7.75
C ASP A 656 125.29 17.99 7.72
N VAL A 657 124.98 17.37 6.57
CA VAL A 657 125.10 15.91 6.40
C VAL A 657 126.53 15.37 6.51
N TYR A 658 127.57 16.19 6.45
CA TYR A 658 128.97 15.76 6.62
C TYR A 658 129.42 15.78 8.09
N ASP A 659 128.89 16.70 8.92
CA ASP A 659 129.08 16.69 10.38
C ASP A 659 128.73 15.31 10.95
N VAL A 660 127.63 14.73 10.47
CA VAL A 660 127.06 13.42 10.83
C VAL A 660 128.01 12.23 10.57
N PHE A 661 128.86 12.33 9.55
CA PHE A 661 129.85 11.31 9.20
C PHE A 661 131.28 11.67 9.64
N GLN A 662 131.47 12.82 10.31
CA GLN A 662 132.77 13.40 10.67
C GLN A 662 133.72 13.61 9.47
N ILE A 663 133.16 13.74 8.25
CA ILE A 663 133.92 13.92 7.02
C ILE A 663 134.15 15.41 6.81
N LYS A 664 135.39 15.88 6.97
CA LYS A 664 135.72 17.24 6.52
C LYS A 664 135.75 17.28 4.99
N GLN A 665 134.81 18.00 4.37
CA GLN A 665 134.99 18.48 3.00
C GLN A 665 136.36 19.17 2.90
N LYS A 666 137.07 18.90 1.81
CA LYS A 666 138.36 19.52 1.52
C LYS A 666 138.14 20.47 0.35
N TYR A 667 138.13 21.76 0.67
CA TYR A 667 138.09 22.88 -0.29
C TYR A 667 139.16 22.73 -1.38
#